data_AF-A0A955K8N9-F1
#
_entry.id   AF-A0A955K8N9-F1
#
_cell.length_a   1.000
_cell.length_b   1.000
_cell.length_c   1.000
_cell.angle_alpha   90.00
_cell.angle_beta   90.00
_cell.angle_gamma   90.00
#
_symmetry.space_group_name_H-M   'P 1'
#
loop_
_entity.id
_entity.type
_entity.pdbx_description
1 polymer ?
#
loop_
_entity_poly.entity_id
_entity_poly.type
_entity_poly.pdbx_seq_one_letter_code
_entity_poly.pdbx_strand_id
1 'polypeptide(L)'
;MVDFDNTKQAKKIDEIRKKEEESFVQRIAERFKLPYIDLTGTTIETDALTTLDEQEARRAFVAPFKIVGKDLYVGIKSPNLPETKKVIAKLEKDYNLGLHLVSTRSLEKAWERYADVSYARSSHEGMLDISTDELKRIADEIQTNQDIADEISQVINNKDVKKTTELMEVIFGGAIATESSDVHIESQDEQVRLRFRQDGVLQDITTFDHESYKKLLSRIKLLSEMKLTQTENAQDGRFTIDFDNKEIEVRVSVIPSAYGESFVMRILNPDNIRVGVEHLGIEPRLYEILMKEIAKPNGMILTTGPTGSGKTTTLYSFMSKVYSPDVKILTIEDPIEYHLEGISQTQVNRKKGYDFLSGLRAALRQDPDIIMVGEIRDPETANIAVNASLTGHMVFSTLHTNGAAGVIPRLLDLGVSPQILAAALSVSLAQRLVRRVCKHCAEQEDPNQEEERIIRAILREAANNNKPLHEYGLNPDQQITLTRGKGCKECNGTGYKGRVGLFEAIITDEHIEALLNKKPSEQEVRKVAEKQGLLNMREDGVIKILDGTTSFEEVQKVVDLEIDDTDGTDHTTTLQEKKSVPPVIDSPAMNPGALLTKQSVELSMLIDRLKKLEHKQTVNPDWDIKDDIREVQTTILELLKYGQAEAIFDDGEDFAETHKTFTRLADDLGELHEHAKKNPSMDASQKLRRVREEIEHHDTLTKAK
;
A
#
# COMPACT_ATOMS: atom_id res chain seq x y z
N MET A 1 -59.05 23.61 -0.66
CA MET A 1 -58.30 24.13 0.51
C MET A 1 -56.85 24.24 0.07
N VAL A 2 -56.26 25.42 0.16
CA VAL A 2 -54.81 25.59 -0.09
C VAL A 2 -54.10 24.91 1.07
N ASP A 3 -53.31 23.88 0.77
CA ASP A 3 -52.56 23.13 1.78
C ASP A 3 -51.35 23.98 2.21
N PHE A 4 -51.42 24.53 3.42
CA PHE A 4 -50.35 25.34 3.97
C PHE A 4 -49.26 24.42 4.51
N ASP A 5 -48.15 24.28 3.77
CA ASP A 5 -46.92 23.65 4.23
C ASP A 5 -46.27 24.53 5.32
N ASN A 6 -46.77 24.35 6.55
CA ASN A 6 -46.32 25.04 7.75
C ASN A 6 -44.82 24.82 8.02
N THR A 7 -44.24 23.72 7.53
CA THR A 7 -42.84 23.36 7.73
C THR A 7 -41.90 24.17 6.84
N LYS A 8 -42.27 24.40 5.57
CA LYS A 8 -41.55 25.33 4.68
C LYS A 8 -41.63 26.78 5.15
N GLN A 9 -42.80 27.21 5.63
CA GLN A 9 -42.97 28.56 6.16
C GLN A 9 -42.16 28.78 7.45
N ALA A 10 -42.14 27.79 8.35
CA ALA A 10 -41.31 27.84 9.56
C ALA A 10 -39.82 27.96 9.24
N LYS A 11 -39.29 27.15 8.29
CA LYS A 11 -37.90 27.26 7.84
C LYS A 11 -37.57 28.63 7.24
N LYS A 12 -38.48 29.18 6.43
CA LYS A 12 -38.29 30.50 5.80
C LYS A 12 -38.31 31.64 6.83
N ILE A 13 -39.18 31.56 7.84
CA ILE A 13 -39.22 32.53 8.96
C ILE A 13 -37.94 32.43 9.80
N ASP A 14 -37.45 31.21 10.04
CA ASP A 14 -36.20 30.98 10.76
C ASP A 14 -34.97 31.52 10.01
N GLU A 15 -34.89 31.33 8.70
CA GLU A 15 -33.84 31.94 7.84
C GLU A 15 -33.89 33.48 7.84
N ILE A 16 -35.09 34.07 7.80
CA ILE A 16 -35.26 35.52 7.88
C ILE A 16 -34.78 36.03 9.25
N ARG A 17 -35.17 35.39 10.35
CA ARG A 17 -34.73 35.73 11.71
C ARG A 17 -33.22 35.61 11.87
N LYS A 18 -32.61 34.56 11.30
CA LYS A 18 -31.16 34.35 11.29
C LYS A 18 -30.43 35.50 10.58
N LYS A 19 -30.94 35.92 9.42
CA LYS A 19 -30.37 37.03 8.66
C LYS A 19 -30.54 38.39 9.36
N GLU A 20 -31.66 38.57 10.07
CA GLU A 20 -31.93 39.76 10.87
C GLU A 20 -30.96 39.90 12.07
N GLU A 21 -30.65 38.80 12.77
CA GLU A 21 -29.70 38.82 13.89
C GLU A 21 -28.29 39.24 13.43
N GLU A 22 -27.77 38.63 12.36
CA GLU A 22 -26.44 38.99 11.83
C GLU A 22 -26.39 40.44 11.34
N SER A 23 -27.44 40.89 10.62
CA SER A 23 -27.55 42.28 10.15
C SER A 23 -27.65 43.29 11.31
N PHE A 24 -28.15 42.87 12.46
CA PHE A 24 -28.22 43.69 13.66
C PHE A 24 -26.87 43.79 14.35
N VAL A 25 -26.16 42.67 14.51
CA VAL A 25 -24.82 42.65 15.12
C VAL A 25 -23.82 43.45 14.28
N GLN A 26 -23.87 43.33 12.95
CA GLN A 26 -23.03 44.11 12.04
C GLN A 26 -23.18 45.62 12.26
N ARG A 27 -24.42 46.12 12.41
CA ARG A 27 -24.68 47.54 12.69
C ARG A 27 -24.23 47.97 14.09
N ILE A 28 -24.35 47.09 15.08
CA ILE A 28 -23.87 47.35 16.44
C ILE A 28 -22.34 47.42 16.48
N ALA A 29 -21.66 46.63 15.66
CA ALA A 29 -20.21 46.58 15.60
C ALA A 29 -19.58 47.94 15.25
N GLU A 30 -20.21 48.69 14.35
CA GLU A 30 -19.83 50.07 14.01
C GLU A 30 -19.85 51.00 15.24
N ARG A 31 -20.86 50.86 16.11
CA ARG A 31 -21.00 51.69 17.32
C ARG A 31 -19.89 51.41 18.34
N PHE A 32 -19.43 50.16 18.42
CA PHE A 32 -18.34 49.75 19.32
C PHE A 32 -16.95 49.88 18.69
N LYS A 33 -16.85 50.28 17.41
CA LYS A 33 -15.60 50.32 16.64
C LYS A 33 -14.85 48.99 16.64
N LEU A 34 -15.60 47.89 16.63
CA LEU A 34 -15.05 46.54 16.54
C LEU A 34 -15.45 45.93 15.19
N PRO A 35 -14.60 45.10 14.58
CA PRO A 35 -14.98 44.32 13.40
C PRO A 35 -16.08 43.31 13.75
N TYR A 36 -16.95 43.01 12.79
CA TYR A 36 -17.97 41.97 12.89
C TYR A 36 -17.52 40.71 12.14
N ILE A 37 -17.88 39.52 12.64
CA ILE A 37 -17.65 38.26 11.95
C ILE A 37 -18.81 37.27 12.19
N ASP A 38 -19.16 36.50 11.15
CA ASP A 38 -20.09 35.36 11.27
C ASP A 38 -19.26 34.07 11.41
N LEU A 39 -19.30 33.45 12.59
CA LEU A 39 -18.55 32.23 12.87
C LEU A 39 -19.22 30.99 12.27
N THR A 40 -20.45 31.08 11.75
CA THR A 40 -21.12 29.93 11.10
C THR A 40 -20.51 29.59 9.74
N GLY A 41 -19.89 30.56 9.07
CA GLY A 41 -19.16 30.39 7.81
C GLY A 41 -17.64 30.48 7.95
N THR A 42 -17.12 30.60 9.17
CA THR A 42 -15.69 30.77 9.46
C THR A 42 -15.12 29.50 10.08
N THR A 43 -13.92 29.10 9.65
CA THR A 43 -13.20 27.99 10.27
C THR A 43 -12.81 28.35 11.71
N ILE A 44 -13.17 27.48 12.66
CA ILE A 44 -12.86 27.64 14.08
C ILE A 44 -11.73 26.69 14.44
N GLU A 45 -10.57 27.28 14.77
CA GLU A 45 -9.35 26.57 15.13
C GLU A 45 -9.44 26.05 16.57
N THR A 46 -9.18 24.75 16.76
CA THR A 46 -9.20 24.09 18.08
C THR A 46 -8.15 24.69 19.02
N ASP A 47 -6.98 25.04 18.50
CA ASP A 47 -5.88 25.65 19.26
C ASP A 47 -6.25 27.05 19.79
N ALA A 48 -7.15 27.76 19.12
CA ALA A 48 -7.68 29.00 19.67
C ALA A 48 -8.61 28.70 20.85
N LEU A 49 -9.51 27.72 20.70
CA LEU A 49 -10.46 27.34 21.75
C LEU A 49 -9.77 26.82 23.02
N THR A 50 -8.60 26.17 22.92
CA THR A 50 -7.80 25.72 24.09
C THR A 50 -7.26 26.88 24.94
N THR A 51 -7.35 28.13 24.50
CA THR A 51 -6.91 29.29 25.29
C THR A 51 -7.89 29.69 26.40
N LEU A 52 -9.15 29.24 26.32
CA LEU A 52 -10.21 29.56 27.29
C LEU A 52 -10.91 28.28 27.75
N ASP A 53 -11.49 28.27 28.96
CA ASP A 53 -12.31 27.14 29.42
C ASP A 53 -13.74 27.24 28.86
N GLU A 54 -14.39 26.13 28.53
CA GLU A 54 -15.75 26.15 27.95
C GLU A 54 -16.77 26.82 28.87
N GLN A 55 -16.73 26.52 30.18
CA GLN A 55 -17.66 27.12 31.13
C GLN A 55 -17.42 28.62 31.25
N GLU A 56 -16.15 29.05 31.23
CA GLU A 56 -15.76 30.46 31.25
C GLU A 56 -16.18 31.17 29.96
N ALA A 57 -15.95 30.56 28.80
CA ALA A 57 -16.34 31.03 27.47
C ALA A 57 -17.86 31.25 27.37
N ARG A 58 -18.65 30.28 27.81
CA ARG A 58 -20.13 30.36 27.83
C ARG A 58 -20.63 31.43 28.79
N ARG A 59 -20.10 31.48 30.02
CA ARG A 59 -20.51 32.49 31.03
C ARG A 59 -20.18 33.92 30.57
N ALA A 60 -19.06 34.09 29.89
CA ALA A 60 -18.60 35.39 29.42
C ALA A 60 -19.15 35.79 28.03
N PHE A 61 -19.88 34.92 27.33
CA PHE A 61 -20.30 35.11 25.95
C PHE A 61 -19.11 35.42 25.01
N VAL A 62 -18.06 34.61 25.12
CA VAL A 62 -16.80 34.73 24.39
C VAL A 62 -16.46 33.41 23.70
N ALA A 63 -15.85 33.45 22.52
CA ALA A 63 -15.23 32.29 21.89
C ALA A 63 -13.98 32.71 21.09
N PRO A 64 -12.78 32.26 21.47
CA PRO A 64 -11.61 32.31 20.60
C PRO A 64 -11.86 31.44 19.37
N PHE A 65 -11.47 31.89 18.18
CA PHE A 65 -11.75 31.13 16.94
C PHE A 65 -10.56 31.00 16.00
N LYS A 66 -9.50 31.78 16.18
CA LYS A 66 -8.28 31.71 15.37
C LYS A 66 -7.08 32.19 16.16
N ILE A 67 -5.92 31.55 15.97
CA ILE A 67 -4.64 31.94 16.59
C ILE A 67 -3.52 31.94 15.56
N VAL A 68 -2.73 33.01 15.52
CA VAL A 68 -1.55 33.13 14.63
C VAL A 68 -0.39 33.68 15.45
N GLY A 69 0.54 32.81 15.85
CA GLY A 69 1.64 33.20 16.73
C GLY A 69 1.11 33.70 18.09
N LYS A 70 1.29 35.00 18.38
CA LYS A 70 0.74 35.64 19.58
C LYS A 70 -0.60 36.35 19.35
N ASP A 71 -1.08 36.41 18.12
CA ASP A 71 -2.32 37.11 17.79
C ASP A 71 -3.51 36.16 17.93
N LEU A 72 -4.38 36.42 18.92
CA LEU A 72 -5.55 35.60 19.23
C LEU A 72 -6.82 36.36 18.83
N TYR A 73 -7.59 35.79 17.92
CA TYR A 73 -8.84 36.35 17.44
C TYR A 73 -10.02 35.79 18.23
N VAL A 74 -10.81 36.70 18.81
CA VAL A 74 -11.83 36.35 19.81
C VAL A 74 -13.17 36.97 19.44
N GLY A 75 -14.18 36.13 19.27
CA GLY A 75 -15.57 36.53 19.11
C GLY A 75 -16.19 36.86 20.47
N ILE A 76 -16.79 38.03 20.60
CA ILE A 76 -17.48 38.48 21.81
C ILE A 76 -18.90 38.96 21.49
N LYS A 77 -19.85 38.75 22.41
CA LYS A 77 -21.21 39.30 22.25
C LYS A 77 -21.29 40.79 22.57
N SER A 78 -20.52 41.25 23.56
CA SER A 78 -20.47 42.67 23.95
C SER A 78 -19.23 42.95 24.80
N PRO A 79 -18.45 44.00 24.49
CA PRO A 79 -17.26 44.37 25.28
C PRO A 79 -17.59 44.95 26.67
N ASN A 80 -18.87 45.27 26.93
CA ASN A 80 -19.27 45.96 28.16
C ASN A 80 -19.71 45.06 29.30
N LEU A 81 -19.90 43.76 29.04
CA LEU A 81 -20.31 42.82 30.08
C LEU A 81 -19.17 42.60 31.09
N PRO A 82 -19.46 42.58 32.41
CA PRO A 82 -18.43 42.42 33.44
C PRO A 82 -17.58 41.16 33.26
N GLU A 83 -18.19 40.02 32.93
CA GLU A 83 -17.49 38.75 32.73
C GLU A 83 -16.66 38.75 31.45
N THR A 84 -17.16 39.34 30.36
CA THR A 84 -16.39 39.52 29.11
C THR A 84 -15.13 40.35 29.35
N LYS A 85 -15.21 41.43 30.13
CA LYS A 85 -14.03 42.26 30.46
C LYS A 85 -12.98 41.48 31.26
N LYS A 86 -13.39 40.62 32.19
CA LYS A 86 -12.46 39.77 32.96
C LYS A 86 -11.72 38.79 32.04
N VAL A 87 -12.43 38.14 31.13
CA VAL A 87 -11.84 37.19 30.17
C VAL A 87 -10.89 37.91 29.21
N ILE A 88 -11.27 39.08 28.68
CA ILE A 88 -10.41 39.90 27.83
C ILE A 88 -9.12 40.25 28.57
N ALA A 89 -9.21 40.81 29.78
CA ALA A 89 -8.02 41.19 30.57
C ALA A 89 -7.14 40.00 30.98
N LYS A 90 -7.71 38.80 31.07
CA LYS A 90 -6.96 37.55 31.31
C LYS A 90 -6.18 37.16 30.06
N LEU A 91 -6.83 37.12 28.89
CA LEU A 91 -6.22 36.70 27.64
C LEU A 91 -5.18 37.71 27.11
N GLU A 92 -5.36 39.01 27.38
CA GLU A 92 -4.40 40.08 27.02
C GLU A 92 -3.02 39.94 27.70
N LYS A 93 -2.90 39.11 28.74
CA LYS A 93 -1.59 38.86 29.40
C LYS A 93 -0.66 38.05 28.52
N ASP A 94 -1.23 37.11 27.76
CA ASP A 94 -0.48 36.10 27.01
C ASP A 94 -0.56 36.33 25.49
N TYR A 95 -1.59 37.04 25.01
CA TYR A 95 -1.89 37.22 23.58
C TYR A 95 -2.23 38.66 23.21
N ASN A 96 -1.99 39.01 21.93
CA ASN A 96 -2.51 40.22 21.31
C ASN A 96 -3.93 39.93 20.79
N LEU A 97 -4.95 40.63 21.31
CA LEU A 97 -6.33 40.28 21.00
C LEU A 97 -6.90 41.01 19.77
N GLY A 98 -7.39 40.23 18.81
CA GLY A 98 -8.24 40.68 17.71
C GLY A 98 -9.71 40.47 18.05
N LEU A 99 -10.33 41.42 18.76
CA LEU A 99 -11.73 41.32 19.20
C LEU A 99 -12.71 41.53 18.04
N HIS A 100 -13.66 40.61 17.88
CA HIS A 100 -14.72 40.68 16.87
C HIS A 100 -16.10 40.56 17.54
N LEU A 101 -17.06 41.39 17.13
CA LEU A 101 -18.46 41.24 17.55
C LEU A 101 -19.13 40.13 16.75
N VAL A 102 -19.81 39.23 17.48
CA VAL A 102 -20.46 38.03 16.93
C VAL A 102 -21.89 37.88 17.44
N SER A 103 -22.73 37.19 16.68
CA SER A 103 -24.09 36.83 17.09
C SER A 103 -24.12 35.73 18.17
N THR A 104 -25.27 35.54 18.81
CA THR A 104 -25.43 34.45 19.79
C THR A 104 -25.26 33.10 19.08
N ARG A 105 -25.80 33.00 17.86
CA ARG A 105 -25.65 31.83 16.98
C ARG A 105 -24.19 31.51 16.65
N SER A 106 -23.40 32.53 16.31
CA SER A 106 -21.95 32.37 16.07
C SER A 106 -21.22 31.81 17.28
N LEU A 107 -21.57 32.28 18.50
CA LEU A 107 -21.01 31.75 19.74
C LEU A 107 -21.44 30.32 20.01
N GLU A 108 -22.72 29.98 19.82
CA GLU A 108 -23.21 28.60 19.98
C GLU A 108 -22.47 27.65 19.05
N LYS A 109 -22.27 28.04 17.79
CA LYS A 109 -21.51 27.24 16.82
C LYS A 109 -20.05 27.03 17.24
N ALA A 110 -19.43 28.07 17.80
CA ALA A 110 -18.08 27.97 18.34
C ALA A 110 -18.02 27.11 19.61
N TRP A 111 -19.05 27.14 20.45
CA TRP A 111 -19.10 26.34 21.68
C TRP A 111 -19.36 24.87 21.42
N GLU A 112 -20.11 24.50 20.38
CA GLU A 112 -20.22 23.09 19.94
C GLU A 112 -18.84 22.45 19.70
N ARG A 113 -17.87 23.25 19.24
CA ARG A 113 -16.51 22.80 18.94
C ARG A 113 -15.63 22.60 20.19
N TYR A 114 -16.07 23.03 21.38
CA TYR A 114 -15.36 22.70 22.62
C TYR A 114 -15.45 21.22 22.97
N ALA A 115 -16.45 20.51 22.45
CA ALA A 115 -16.47 19.05 22.49
C ALA A 115 -15.17 18.49 21.88
N ASP A 116 -14.71 19.04 20.75
CA ASP A 116 -13.46 18.65 20.06
C ASP A 116 -12.20 18.98 20.89
N VAL A 117 -12.28 19.99 21.79
CA VAL A 117 -11.15 20.51 22.60
C VAL A 117 -10.99 19.77 23.92
N SER A 118 -12.10 19.30 24.52
CA SER A 118 -12.07 18.52 25.77
C SER A 118 -11.27 17.21 25.64
N TYR A 119 -11.01 16.75 24.41
CA TYR A 119 -10.17 15.59 24.08
C TYR A 119 -8.70 15.92 23.76
N ALA A 120 -8.32 17.21 23.72
CA ALA A 120 -6.97 17.66 23.35
C ALA A 120 -6.15 18.21 24.53
N ARG A 121 -6.80 18.51 25.67
CA ARG A 121 -6.14 19.14 26.84
C ARG A 121 -5.43 18.17 27.78
N SER A 122 -5.37 16.88 27.47
CA SER A 122 -4.72 15.84 28.30
C SER A 122 -3.40 15.27 27.76
N SER A 123 -2.83 15.80 26.68
CA SER A 123 -1.55 15.28 26.16
C SER A 123 -0.44 16.32 26.14
N HIS A 124 0.66 16.01 26.82
CA HIS A 124 1.98 16.47 26.40
C HIS A 124 2.24 15.96 24.97
N GLU A 125 2.94 16.79 24.18
CA GLU A 125 3.49 16.52 22.84
C GLU A 125 3.36 15.07 22.34
N GLY A 126 2.34 14.78 21.54
CA GLY A 126 2.31 13.63 20.63
C GLY A 126 2.25 12.22 21.25
N MET A 127 2.36 12.07 22.57
CA MET A 127 2.16 10.79 23.26
C MET A 127 0.69 10.63 23.66
N LEU A 128 0.19 9.42 23.45
CA LEU A 128 -1.20 9.05 23.55
C LEU A 128 -1.81 9.24 24.96
N ASP A 129 -3.09 9.64 24.99
CA ASP A 129 -4.00 9.47 26.15
C ASP A 129 -4.74 8.12 26.02
N ILE A 130 -4.02 7.09 25.54
CA ILE A 130 -4.42 5.70 25.71
C ILE A 130 -3.70 5.22 26.96
N SER A 131 -4.45 4.65 27.90
CA SER A 131 -3.84 4.07 29.08
C SER A 131 -2.96 2.89 28.66
N THR A 132 -1.64 3.03 28.82
CA THR A 132 -0.67 1.96 28.54
C THR A 132 -1.00 0.68 29.31
N ASP A 133 -1.49 0.84 30.54
CA ASP A 133 -1.96 -0.26 31.39
C ASP A 133 -3.22 -0.93 30.82
N GLU A 134 -4.13 -0.15 30.21
CA GLU A 134 -5.38 -0.67 29.65
C GLU A 134 -5.14 -1.40 28.32
N LEU A 135 -4.28 -0.86 27.45
CA LEU A 135 -3.83 -1.58 26.25
C LEU A 135 -3.22 -2.92 26.60
N LYS A 136 -2.37 -2.95 27.64
CA LYS A 136 -1.73 -4.18 28.09
C LYS A 136 -2.75 -5.18 28.62
N ARG A 137 -3.68 -4.73 29.47
CA ARG A 137 -4.78 -5.56 29.98
C ARG A 137 -5.59 -6.18 28.84
N ILE A 138 -6.02 -5.36 27.89
CA ILE A 138 -6.78 -5.79 26.71
C ILE A 138 -5.97 -6.78 25.86
N ALA A 139 -4.68 -6.49 25.62
CA ALA A 139 -3.83 -7.37 24.84
C ALA A 139 -3.59 -8.73 25.52
N ASP A 140 -3.52 -8.77 26.85
CA ASP A 140 -3.36 -10.00 27.64
C ASP A 140 -4.67 -10.83 27.69
N GLU A 141 -5.83 -10.18 27.61
CA GLU A 141 -7.16 -10.82 27.66
C GLU A 141 -7.62 -11.34 26.29
N ILE A 142 -7.30 -10.64 25.20
CA ILE A 142 -7.69 -11.01 23.84
C ILE A 142 -6.88 -12.23 23.39
N GLN A 143 -7.59 -13.32 23.09
CA GLN A 143 -6.98 -14.53 22.51
C GLN A 143 -7.42 -14.76 21.07
N THR A 144 -8.58 -14.24 20.69
CA THR A 144 -9.20 -14.51 19.39
C THR A 144 -9.81 -13.26 18.77
N ASN A 145 -10.02 -13.30 17.45
CA ASN A 145 -10.76 -12.25 16.74
C ASN A 145 -12.20 -12.07 17.26
N GLN A 146 -12.80 -13.14 17.81
CA GLN A 146 -14.13 -13.04 18.43
C GLN A 146 -14.11 -12.24 19.73
N ASP A 147 -13.06 -12.40 20.55
CA ASP A 147 -12.92 -11.62 21.78
C ASP A 147 -12.86 -10.11 21.46
N ILE A 148 -12.14 -9.75 20.39
CA ILE A 148 -12.09 -8.36 19.89
C ILE A 148 -13.48 -7.88 19.45
N ALA A 149 -14.19 -8.69 18.68
CA ALA A 149 -15.52 -8.35 18.19
C ALA A 149 -16.51 -8.14 19.35
N ASP A 150 -16.45 -8.99 20.37
CA ASP A 150 -17.29 -8.91 21.56
C ASP A 150 -16.98 -7.64 22.37
N GLU A 151 -15.69 -7.33 22.58
CA GLU A 151 -15.25 -6.15 23.34
C GLU A 151 -15.63 -4.85 22.60
N ILE A 152 -15.43 -4.79 21.28
CA ILE A 152 -15.89 -3.67 20.44
C ILE A 152 -17.41 -3.51 20.54
N SER A 153 -18.17 -4.60 20.50
CA SER A 153 -19.63 -4.55 20.61
C SER A 153 -20.09 -4.02 21.97
N GLN A 154 -19.38 -4.36 23.06
CA GLN A 154 -19.66 -3.83 24.39
C GLN A 154 -19.40 -2.32 24.47
N VAL A 155 -18.25 -1.87 24.00
CA VAL A 155 -17.89 -0.44 23.95
C VAL A 155 -18.91 0.34 23.10
N ILE A 156 -19.33 -0.22 21.97
CA ILE A 156 -20.29 0.46 21.08
C ILE A 156 -21.66 0.64 21.74
N ASN A 157 -22.10 -0.33 22.52
CA ASN A 157 -23.39 -0.30 23.20
C ASN A 157 -23.37 0.52 24.50
N ASN A 158 -22.20 0.86 25.02
CA ASN A 158 -22.07 1.70 26.20
C ASN A 158 -22.43 3.18 25.87
N LYS A 159 -23.10 3.85 26.81
CA LYS A 159 -23.53 5.26 26.67
C LYS A 159 -22.50 6.26 27.20
N ASP A 160 -21.34 5.79 27.60
CA ASP A 160 -20.28 6.61 28.19
C ASP A 160 -19.60 7.54 27.18
N VAL A 161 -19.08 8.66 27.71
CA VAL A 161 -18.42 9.71 26.93
C VAL A 161 -17.05 9.26 26.39
N LYS A 162 -16.43 8.25 27.00
CA LYS A 162 -15.08 7.73 26.65
C LYS A 162 -15.07 6.69 25.52
N LYS A 163 -16.22 6.43 24.90
CA LYS A 163 -16.43 5.43 23.85
C LYS A 163 -15.36 5.38 22.75
N THR A 164 -14.85 6.54 22.31
CA THR A 164 -13.85 6.58 21.23
C THR A 164 -12.45 6.15 21.69
N THR A 165 -12.03 6.51 22.91
CA THR A 165 -10.74 6.08 23.46
C THR A 165 -10.75 4.59 23.72
N GLU A 166 -11.80 4.07 24.38
CA GLU A 166 -11.98 2.64 24.64
C GLU A 166 -11.99 1.83 23.33
N LEU A 167 -12.69 2.33 22.29
CA LEU A 167 -12.71 1.67 20.99
C LEU A 167 -11.32 1.61 20.35
N MET A 168 -10.51 2.67 20.47
CA MET A 168 -9.12 2.65 20.02
C MET A 168 -8.27 1.67 20.82
N GLU A 169 -8.43 1.64 22.15
CA GLU A 169 -7.73 0.73 23.05
C GLU A 169 -8.00 -0.74 22.67
N VAL A 170 -9.26 -1.09 22.43
CA VAL A 170 -9.63 -2.45 21.98
C VAL A 170 -9.07 -2.76 20.59
N ILE A 171 -9.12 -1.82 19.64
CA ILE A 171 -8.60 -2.02 18.29
C ILE A 171 -7.08 -2.25 18.32
N PHE A 172 -6.31 -1.39 19.00
CA PHE A 172 -4.85 -1.51 19.04
C PHE A 172 -4.39 -2.67 19.93
N GLY A 173 -5.00 -2.84 21.10
CA GLY A 173 -4.72 -3.97 21.99
C GLY A 173 -4.99 -5.30 21.28
N GLY A 174 -6.12 -5.42 20.58
CA GLY A 174 -6.44 -6.59 19.78
C GLY A 174 -5.52 -6.80 18.58
N ALA A 175 -5.11 -5.73 17.89
CA ALA A 175 -4.18 -5.83 16.77
C ALA A 175 -2.78 -6.27 17.23
N ILE A 176 -2.31 -5.79 18.39
CA ILE A 176 -1.05 -6.19 19.01
C ILE A 176 -1.12 -7.65 19.48
N ALA A 177 -2.18 -8.03 20.22
CA ALA A 177 -2.36 -9.39 20.73
C ALA A 177 -2.43 -10.45 19.62
N THR A 178 -2.99 -10.08 18.46
CA THR A 178 -3.10 -10.95 17.29
C THR A 178 -1.96 -10.80 16.29
N GLU A 179 -0.89 -10.08 16.65
CA GLU A 179 0.31 -9.85 15.82
C GLU A 179 -0.03 -9.32 14.40
N SER A 180 -1.04 -8.45 14.32
CA SER A 180 -1.54 -7.92 13.05
C SER A 180 -0.59 -6.85 12.48
N SER A 181 -0.30 -6.92 11.17
CA SER A 181 0.58 -5.95 10.51
C SER A 181 -0.14 -4.65 10.14
N ASP A 182 -1.43 -4.75 9.81
CA ASP A 182 -2.24 -3.61 9.36
C ASP A 182 -3.66 -3.71 9.93
N VAL A 183 -4.21 -2.58 10.34
CA VAL A 183 -5.62 -2.40 10.70
C VAL A 183 -6.31 -1.63 9.59
N HIS A 184 -7.39 -2.20 9.04
CA HIS A 184 -8.17 -1.64 7.95
C HIS A 184 -9.55 -1.25 8.46
N ILE A 185 -9.95 0.00 8.23
CA ILE A 185 -11.29 0.50 8.54
C ILE A 185 -11.89 1.09 7.26
N GLU A 186 -12.94 0.43 6.79
CA GLU A 186 -13.53 0.65 5.48
C GLU A 186 -15.01 1.01 5.62
N SER A 187 -15.35 2.25 5.25
CA SER A 187 -16.74 2.69 5.22
C SER A 187 -17.50 2.07 4.05
N GLN A 188 -18.64 1.43 4.33
CA GLN A 188 -19.59 0.93 3.34
C GLN A 188 -20.95 1.65 3.50
N ASP A 189 -21.93 1.33 2.66
CA ASP A 189 -23.23 2.02 2.65
C ASP A 189 -23.92 1.96 4.02
N GLU A 190 -24.15 0.75 4.54
CA GLU A 190 -24.92 0.56 5.77
C GLU A 190 -24.05 0.55 7.04
N GLN A 191 -22.80 0.10 6.93
CA GLN A 191 -21.93 -0.17 8.08
C GLN A 191 -20.47 0.09 7.76
N VAL A 192 -19.64 0.17 8.80
CA VAL A 192 -18.19 0.28 8.68
C VAL A 192 -17.56 -1.04 9.05
N ARG A 193 -16.64 -1.53 8.20
CA ARG A 193 -15.98 -2.82 8.35
C ARG A 193 -14.59 -2.65 8.94
N LEU A 194 -14.29 -3.41 10.01
CA LEU A 194 -12.97 -3.52 10.61
C LEU A 194 -12.32 -4.85 10.21
N ARG A 195 -11.13 -4.78 9.64
CA ARG A 195 -10.34 -5.96 9.27
C ARG A 195 -8.91 -5.82 9.75
N PHE A 196 -8.30 -6.93 10.14
CA PHE A 196 -6.87 -6.98 10.44
C PHE A 196 -6.14 -7.78 9.38
N ARG A 197 -4.91 -7.39 9.07
CA ARG A 197 -3.99 -8.20 8.29
C ARG A 197 -3.15 -9.05 9.23
N GLN A 198 -3.51 -10.33 9.34
CA GLN A 198 -2.82 -11.34 10.15
C GLN A 198 -2.09 -12.28 9.20
N ASP A 199 -0.78 -12.45 9.41
CA ASP A 199 0.06 -13.30 8.55
C ASP A 199 -0.06 -13.01 7.05
N GLY A 200 -0.24 -11.74 6.69
CA GLY A 200 -0.39 -11.29 5.30
C GLY A 200 -1.81 -11.40 4.74
N VAL A 201 -2.74 -12.04 5.43
CA VAL A 201 -4.13 -12.26 4.99
C VAL A 201 -5.09 -11.35 5.77
N LEU A 202 -6.07 -10.78 5.06
CA LEU A 202 -7.11 -9.97 5.69
C LEU A 202 -8.13 -10.88 6.40
N GLN A 203 -8.39 -10.59 7.66
CA GLN A 203 -9.37 -11.25 8.51
C GLN A 203 -10.45 -10.23 8.91
N ASP A 204 -11.71 -10.63 8.77
CA ASP A 204 -12.83 -9.84 9.27
C ASP A 204 -12.91 -9.93 10.78
N ILE A 205 -12.92 -8.78 11.45
CA ILE A 205 -13.02 -8.71 12.90
C ILE A 205 -14.46 -8.44 13.29
N THR A 206 -14.99 -7.27 12.89
CA THR A 206 -16.38 -6.89 13.19
C THR A 206 -16.83 -5.76 12.27
N THR A 207 -18.10 -5.38 12.39
CA THR A 207 -18.65 -4.17 11.79
C THR A 207 -19.25 -3.26 12.85
N PHE A 208 -19.29 -1.96 12.58
CA PHE A 208 -19.85 -0.97 13.50
C PHE A 208 -20.49 0.22 12.78
N ASP A 209 -21.16 1.07 13.56
CA ASP A 209 -21.97 2.17 13.06
C ASP A 209 -21.13 3.37 12.58
N HIS A 210 -21.70 4.12 11.63
CA HIS A 210 -21.08 5.31 11.05
C HIS A 210 -20.81 6.45 12.04
N GLU A 211 -21.55 6.53 13.15
CA GLU A 211 -21.35 7.57 14.16
C GLU A 211 -20.05 7.31 14.94
N SER A 212 -19.86 6.07 15.40
CA SER A 212 -18.64 5.61 16.05
C SER A 212 -17.42 5.76 15.13
N TYR A 213 -17.58 5.40 13.84
CA TYR A 213 -16.55 5.60 12.82
C TYR A 213 -16.12 7.06 12.65
N LYS A 214 -17.05 8.02 12.54
CA LYS A 214 -16.70 9.44 12.33
C LYS A 214 -15.88 10.00 13.49
N LYS A 215 -16.20 9.59 14.72
CA LYS A 215 -15.46 9.97 15.94
C LYS A 215 -14.05 9.36 15.91
N LEU A 216 -13.94 8.07 15.59
CA LEU A 216 -12.67 7.36 15.46
C LEU A 216 -11.77 7.98 14.39
N LEU A 217 -12.31 8.23 13.20
CA LEU A 217 -11.63 8.88 12.08
C LEU A 217 -11.07 10.25 12.47
N SER A 218 -11.89 11.08 13.11
CA SER A 218 -11.48 12.42 13.57
C SER A 218 -10.34 12.32 14.59
N ARG A 219 -10.42 11.38 15.53
CA ARG A 219 -9.38 11.16 16.53
C ARG A 219 -8.07 10.68 15.90
N ILE A 220 -8.12 9.72 14.99
CA ILE A 220 -6.94 9.19 14.30
C ILE A 220 -6.29 10.28 13.43
N LYS A 221 -7.08 11.07 12.70
CA LYS A 221 -6.56 12.21 11.92
C LYS A 221 -5.86 13.22 12.80
N LEU A 222 -6.44 13.57 13.95
CA LEU A 222 -5.82 14.51 14.89
C LEU A 222 -4.48 13.98 15.41
N LEU A 223 -4.43 12.71 15.84
CA LEU A 223 -3.21 12.07 16.33
C LEU A 223 -2.12 11.98 15.26
N SER A 224 -2.53 11.77 14.01
CA SER A 224 -1.62 11.63 12.87
C SER A 224 -1.21 12.98 12.26
N GLU A 225 -1.53 14.10 12.92
CA GLU A 225 -1.30 15.47 12.43
C GLU A 225 -1.93 15.77 11.05
N MET A 226 -3.03 15.09 10.73
CA MET A 226 -3.76 15.26 9.47
C MET A 226 -4.82 16.36 9.56
N LYS A 227 -5.21 16.89 8.40
CA LYS A 227 -6.26 17.93 8.34
C LYS A 227 -7.64 17.29 8.41
N LEU A 228 -8.39 17.60 9.46
CA LEU A 228 -9.77 17.15 9.65
C LEU A 228 -10.71 17.62 8.53
N THR A 229 -10.49 18.83 8.00
CA THR A 229 -11.34 19.43 6.96
C THR A 229 -11.02 18.94 5.56
N GLN A 230 -9.94 18.19 5.37
CA GLN A 230 -9.58 17.62 4.08
C GLN A 230 -10.12 16.19 4.01
N THR A 231 -11.04 15.95 3.09
CA THR A 231 -11.69 14.63 2.87
C THR A 231 -11.59 14.16 1.43
N GLU A 232 -11.22 15.05 0.50
CA GLU A 232 -11.21 14.79 -0.95
C GLU A 232 -9.84 14.33 -1.46
N ASN A 233 -8.81 14.37 -0.62
CA ASN A 233 -7.45 14.01 -1.00
C ASN A 233 -6.89 12.97 -0.03
N ALA A 234 -6.02 12.10 -0.55
CA ALA A 234 -5.26 11.18 0.28
C ALA A 234 -4.39 11.95 1.30
N GLN A 235 -4.28 11.39 2.50
CA GLN A 235 -3.47 11.94 3.58
C GLN A 235 -2.68 10.83 4.25
N ASP A 236 -1.43 11.11 4.56
CA ASP A 236 -0.54 10.22 5.30
C ASP A 236 -0.08 10.92 6.57
N GLY A 237 0.12 10.14 7.62
CA GLY A 237 0.53 10.63 8.93
C GLY A 237 1.02 9.48 9.78
N ARG A 238 1.45 9.81 11.00
CA ARG A 238 2.02 8.84 11.93
C ARG A 238 1.80 9.29 13.36
N PHE A 239 1.75 8.34 14.26
CA PHE A 239 1.75 8.57 15.70
C PHE A 239 2.41 7.37 16.40
N THR A 240 2.76 7.52 17.67
CA THR A 240 3.41 6.47 18.46
C THR A 240 2.48 6.01 19.59
N ILE A 241 2.40 4.70 19.80
CA ILE A 241 1.72 4.06 20.91
C ILE A 241 2.77 3.50 21.87
N ASP A 242 2.67 3.82 23.15
CA ASP A 242 3.46 3.15 24.18
C ASP A 242 2.78 1.85 24.61
N PHE A 243 3.51 0.74 24.51
CA PHE A 243 3.03 -0.57 24.90
C PHE A 243 4.16 -1.36 25.57
N ASP A 244 3.97 -1.75 26.83
CA ASP A 244 4.95 -2.56 27.59
C ASP A 244 6.39 -1.97 27.60
N ASN A 245 6.50 -0.65 27.81
CA ASN A 245 7.76 0.12 27.70
C ASN A 245 8.42 0.07 26.31
N LYS A 246 7.63 -0.16 25.27
CA LYS A 246 8.06 -0.12 23.87
C LYS A 246 7.26 0.93 23.13
N GLU A 247 7.94 1.68 22.27
CA GLU A 247 7.32 2.59 21.33
C GLU A 247 6.94 1.81 20.07
N ILE A 248 5.65 1.77 19.76
CA ILE A 248 5.10 1.20 18.53
C ILE A 248 4.72 2.36 17.62
N GLU A 249 5.46 2.55 16.53
CA GLU A 249 5.09 3.53 15.51
C GLU A 249 3.91 3.00 14.68
N VAL A 250 2.89 3.83 14.53
CA VAL A 250 1.73 3.54 13.68
C VAL A 250 1.73 4.52 12.51
N ARG A 251 1.81 3.99 11.29
CA ARG A 251 1.67 4.77 10.06
C ARG A 251 0.24 4.71 9.58
N VAL A 252 -0.36 5.87 9.32
CA VAL A 252 -1.74 6.00 8.90
C VAL A 252 -1.79 6.53 7.48
N SER A 253 -2.56 5.87 6.63
CA SER A 253 -2.92 6.35 5.31
C SER A 253 -4.45 6.42 5.20
N VAL A 254 -4.96 7.55 4.72
CA VAL A 254 -6.39 7.83 4.56
C VAL A 254 -6.65 8.16 3.11
N ILE A 255 -7.65 7.52 2.49
CA ILE A 255 -8.09 7.79 1.13
C ILE A 255 -9.59 8.09 1.08
N PRO A 256 -10.05 8.96 0.17
CA PRO A 256 -11.48 9.14 -0.10
C PRO A 256 -12.12 7.84 -0.60
N SER A 257 -13.35 7.57 -0.18
CA SER A 257 -14.17 6.43 -0.60
C SER A 257 -15.63 6.88 -0.80
N ALA A 258 -16.46 6.03 -1.41
CA ALA A 258 -17.85 6.36 -1.76
C ALA A 258 -18.73 6.69 -0.54
N TYR A 259 -18.44 6.09 0.62
CA TYR A 259 -19.27 6.19 1.84
C TYR A 259 -18.55 6.86 3.00
N GLY A 260 -17.45 7.56 2.74
CA GLY A 260 -16.57 8.15 3.76
C GLY A 260 -15.11 8.01 3.37
N GLU A 261 -14.21 8.03 4.33
CA GLU A 261 -12.79 7.79 4.10
C GLU A 261 -12.41 6.36 4.49
N SER A 262 -11.63 5.68 3.65
CA SER A 262 -11.02 4.42 4.03
C SER A 262 -9.66 4.71 4.64
N PHE A 263 -9.32 4.11 5.77
CA PHE A 263 -7.99 4.27 6.34
C PHE A 263 -7.36 2.95 6.76
N VAL A 264 -6.04 2.93 6.60
CA VAL A 264 -5.18 1.80 6.93
C VAL A 264 -4.14 2.29 7.91
N MET A 265 -3.98 1.56 9.01
CA MET A 265 -2.98 1.81 10.03
C MET A 265 -2.00 0.65 10.05
N ARG A 266 -0.75 0.89 9.64
CA ARG A 266 0.32 -0.10 9.72
C ARG A 266 0.98 -0.04 11.09
N ILE A 267 1.02 -1.17 11.78
CA ILE A 267 1.59 -1.30 13.12
C ILE A 267 3.04 -1.79 12.98
N LEU A 268 4.00 -0.95 13.36
CA LEU A 268 5.41 -1.27 13.32
C LEU A 268 5.86 -1.75 14.70
N ASN A 269 5.63 -3.04 14.99
CA ASN A 269 6.06 -3.65 16.24
C ASN A 269 7.57 -3.94 16.19
N PRO A 270 8.40 -3.34 17.08
CA PRO A 270 9.84 -3.55 17.09
C PRO A 270 10.27 -4.98 17.47
N ASP A 271 9.43 -5.79 18.11
CA ASP A 271 9.81 -7.18 18.42
C ASP A 271 9.95 -8.05 17.15
N ASN A 272 9.24 -7.68 16.07
CA ASN A 272 9.36 -8.35 14.77
C ASN A 272 10.74 -8.14 14.11
N ILE A 273 11.57 -7.25 14.64
CA ILE A 273 12.92 -6.93 14.13
C ILE A 273 13.92 -8.05 14.45
N ARG A 274 13.73 -8.78 15.55
CA ARG A 274 14.73 -9.72 16.10
C ARG A 274 14.65 -11.14 15.53
N VAL A 275 14.15 -11.28 14.31
CA VAL A 275 14.19 -12.58 13.64
C VAL A 275 15.64 -12.84 13.25
N GLY A 276 16.32 -13.70 14.02
CA GLY A 276 17.66 -14.19 13.64
C GLY A 276 17.61 -14.83 12.26
N VAL A 277 18.71 -14.76 11.50
CA VAL A 277 18.79 -15.34 10.15
C VAL A 277 18.40 -16.83 10.14
N GLU A 278 18.68 -17.51 11.25
CA GLU A 278 18.37 -18.91 11.53
C GLU A 278 16.85 -19.20 11.53
N HIS A 279 16.02 -18.19 11.77
CA HIS A 279 14.56 -18.32 11.86
C HIS A 279 13.82 -17.92 10.59
N LEU A 280 14.54 -17.42 9.57
CA LEU A 280 13.94 -17.00 8.29
C LEU A 280 13.39 -18.18 7.48
N GLY A 281 13.84 -19.40 7.76
CA GLY A 281 13.49 -20.60 6.99
C GLY A 281 14.37 -20.83 5.77
N ILE A 282 15.62 -20.33 5.81
CA ILE A 282 16.63 -20.66 4.81
C ILE A 282 17.07 -22.10 5.04
N GLU A 283 17.08 -22.91 3.98
CA GLU A 283 17.55 -24.29 4.02
C GLU A 283 19.03 -24.36 4.49
N PRO A 284 19.44 -25.34 5.32
CA PRO A 284 20.78 -25.41 5.92
C PRO A 284 21.97 -25.21 4.97
N ARG A 285 21.99 -25.88 3.81
CA ARG A 285 23.07 -25.73 2.83
C ARG A 285 23.11 -24.33 2.24
N LEU A 286 21.96 -23.75 1.88
CA LEU A 286 21.90 -22.36 1.43
C LEU A 286 22.30 -21.38 2.55
N TYR A 287 21.90 -21.64 3.79
CA TYR A 287 22.27 -20.83 4.95
C TYR A 287 23.79 -20.77 5.10
N GLU A 288 24.49 -21.91 5.05
CA GLU A 288 25.96 -21.94 5.14
C GLU A 288 26.65 -21.13 4.03
N ILE A 289 26.11 -21.19 2.81
CA ILE A 289 26.62 -20.42 1.67
C ILE A 289 26.42 -18.93 1.94
N LEU A 290 25.19 -18.51 2.29
CA LEU A 290 24.88 -17.12 2.58
C LEU A 290 25.71 -16.56 3.73
N MET A 291 25.95 -17.34 4.79
CA MET A 291 26.80 -16.91 5.91
C MET A 291 28.25 -16.67 5.50
N LYS A 292 28.77 -17.45 4.55
CA LYS A 292 30.10 -17.22 3.97
C LYS A 292 30.10 -15.97 3.07
N GLU A 293 29.05 -15.79 2.26
CA GLU A 293 28.94 -14.69 1.31
C GLU A 293 28.79 -13.33 2.01
N ILE A 294 27.94 -13.21 3.04
CA ILE A 294 27.76 -11.94 3.78
C ILE A 294 28.99 -11.54 4.60
N ALA A 295 29.87 -12.49 4.92
CA ALA A 295 31.10 -12.25 5.69
C ALA A 295 32.29 -11.83 4.81
N LYS A 296 32.14 -11.81 3.48
CA LYS A 296 33.20 -11.34 2.57
C LYS A 296 33.44 -9.83 2.77
N PRO A 297 34.68 -9.36 2.58
CA PRO A 297 35.01 -7.94 2.73
C PRO A 297 34.32 -7.06 1.68
N ASN A 298 34.01 -7.61 0.51
CA ASN A 298 33.33 -6.91 -0.55
C ASN A 298 32.50 -7.88 -1.41
N GLY A 299 31.54 -7.33 -2.13
CA GLY A 299 30.61 -8.09 -2.96
C GLY A 299 29.23 -7.44 -2.97
N MET A 300 28.34 -7.95 -3.82
CA MET A 300 26.97 -7.47 -3.90
C MET A 300 26.00 -8.64 -3.72
N ILE A 301 25.09 -8.49 -2.76
CA ILE A 301 24.01 -9.44 -2.52
C ILE A 301 22.69 -8.72 -2.76
N LEU A 302 21.96 -9.19 -3.77
CA LEU A 302 20.68 -8.62 -4.16
C LEU A 302 19.54 -9.53 -3.76
N THR A 303 18.61 -8.99 -2.98
CA THR A 303 17.37 -9.68 -2.62
C THR A 303 16.25 -9.24 -3.55
N THR A 304 15.41 -10.18 -3.99
CA THR A 304 14.34 -9.90 -4.95
C THR A 304 13.05 -10.62 -4.59
N GLY A 305 11.95 -10.12 -5.12
CA GLY A 305 10.60 -10.60 -4.87
C GLY A 305 9.59 -9.44 -4.78
N PRO A 306 8.28 -9.72 -4.67
CA PRO A 306 7.26 -8.69 -4.61
C PRO A 306 7.32 -7.86 -3.32
N THR A 307 6.45 -6.86 -3.25
CA THR A 307 6.09 -6.21 -2.00
C THR A 307 5.60 -7.23 -0.97
N GLY A 308 6.06 -7.11 0.28
CA GLY A 308 5.64 -8.00 1.37
C GLY A 308 6.29 -9.39 1.36
N SER A 309 7.29 -9.66 0.51
CA SER A 309 7.99 -10.94 0.50
C SER A 309 9.07 -11.09 1.57
N GLY A 310 9.28 -10.09 2.43
CA GLY A 310 10.23 -10.14 3.54
C GLY A 310 11.68 -9.76 3.19
N LYS A 311 11.94 -9.08 2.05
CA LYS A 311 13.28 -8.64 1.63
C LYS A 311 13.99 -7.80 2.70
N THR A 312 13.33 -6.76 3.21
CA THR A 312 13.90 -5.87 4.24
C THR A 312 14.23 -6.63 5.51
N THR A 313 13.35 -7.55 5.94
CA THR A 313 13.58 -8.42 7.10
C THR A 313 14.84 -9.27 6.92
N THR A 314 15.02 -9.89 5.75
CA THR A 314 16.21 -10.68 5.44
C THR A 314 17.47 -9.83 5.44
N LEU A 315 17.45 -8.65 4.81
CA LEU A 315 18.59 -7.74 4.80
C LEU A 315 18.95 -7.23 6.20
N TYR A 316 17.96 -6.87 7.01
CA TYR A 316 18.16 -6.48 8.41
C TYR A 316 18.77 -7.62 9.23
N SER A 317 18.34 -8.86 8.98
CA SER A 317 18.89 -10.05 9.63
C SER A 317 20.35 -10.28 9.24
N PHE A 318 20.69 -10.11 7.94
CA PHE A 318 22.08 -10.21 7.47
C PHE A 318 22.97 -9.15 8.11
N MET A 319 22.54 -7.88 8.10
CA MET A 319 23.29 -6.79 8.73
C MET A 319 23.48 -7.02 10.23
N SER A 320 22.43 -7.46 10.93
CA SER A 320 22.50 -7.77 12.37
C SER A 320 23.46 -8.93 12.65
N LYS A 321 23.55 -9.91 11.74
CA LYS A 321 24.44 -11.08 11.86
C LYS A 321 25.92 -10.72 11.72
N VAL A 322 26.25 -9.78 10.85
CA VAL A 322 27.63 -9.34 10.57
C VAL A 322 28.05 -8.11 11.38
N TYR A 323 27.11 -7.47 12.06
CA TYR A 323 27.38 -6.28 12.86
C TYR A 323 28.36 -6.58 14.00
N SER A 324 29.38 -5.73 14.09
CA SER A 324 30.24 -5.60 15.25
C SER A 324 30.66 -4.13 15.38
N PRO A 325 31.12 -3.67 16.56
CA PRO A 325 31.57 -2.28 16.73
C PRO A 325 32.69 -1.86 15.78
N ASP A 326 33.44 -2.81 15.23
CA ASP A 326 34.55 -2.59 14.29
C ASP A 326 34.08 -2.49 12.83
N VAL A 327 32.80 -2.74 12.54
CA VAL A 327 32.22 -2.74 11.19
C VAL A 327 31.21 -1.61 11.06
N LYS A 328 31.49 -0.64 10.19
CA LYS A 328 30.59 0.48 9.91
C LYS A 328 29.57 0.10 8.84
N ILE A 329 28.31 0.01 9.26
CA ILE A 329 27.16 -0.25 8.38
C ILE A 329 26.36 1.04 8.18
N LEU A 330 26.13 1.41 6.91
CA LEU A 330 25.29 2.54 6.51
C LEU A 330 24.13 2.09 5.64
N THR A 331 22.91 2.60 5.89
CA THR A 331 21.73 2.29 5.08
C THR A 331 21.10 3.55 4.48
N ILE A 332 20.50 3.41 3.30
CA ILE A 332 19.67 4.45 2.66
C ILE A 332 18.31 3.83 2.33
N GLU A 333 17.25 4.30 2.98
CA GLU A 333 15.94 3.62 3.00
C GLU A 333 14.78 4.59 2.71
N ASP A 334 13.64 4.08 2.23
CA ASP A 334 12.46 4.88 1.88
C ASP A 334 11.15 4.15 2.22
N PRO A 335 10.66 4.25 3.47
CA PRO A 335 11.29 4.82 4.67
C PRO A 335 12.17 3.81 5.41
N ILE A 336 12.78 4.23 6.52
CA ILE A 336 13.35 3.29 7.51
C ILE A 336 12.19 2.51 8.13
N GLU A 337 12.22 1.18 8.09
CA GLU A 337 11.13 0.38 8.67
C GLU A 337 11.28 0.24 10.18
N TYR A 338 12.50 0.02 10.64
CA TYR A 338 12.82 -0.07 12.05
C TYR A 338 14.24 0.40 12.35
N HIS A 339 14.47 0.82 13.60
CA HIS A 339 15.78 1.19 14.10
C HIS A 339 16.60 -0.03 14.51
N LEU A 340 17.76 -0.21 13.89
CA LEU A 340 18.75 -1.23 14.21
C LEU A 340 19.86 -0.61 15.07
N GLU A 341 20.08 -1.16 16.26
CA GLU A 341 21.11 -0.70 17.17
C GLU A 341 22.51 -0.83 16.52
N GLY A 342 23.31 0.22 16.62
CA GLY A 342 24.68 0.22 16.10
C GLY A 342 24.82 0.45 14.58
N ILE A 343 23.71 0.49 13.84
CA ILE A 343 23.69 0.72 12.39
C ILE A 343 23.28 2.17 12.10
N SER A 344 24.02 2.82 11.21
CA SER A 344 23.72 4.21 10.83
C SER A 344 22.72 4.24 9.68
N GLN A 345 21.44 4.43 10.00
CA GLN A 345 20.36 4.42 9.01
C GLN A 345 19.98 5.83 8.54
N THR A 346 19.82 6.00 7.23
CA THR A 346 19.37 7.27 6.63
C THR A 346 18.08 7.07 5.84
N GLN A 347 17.19 8.06 5.91
CA GLN A 347 15.92 8.02 5.19
C GLN A 347 15.91 9.00 4.01
N VAL A 348 15.44 8.52 2.85
CA VAL A 348 15.20 9.33 1.66
C VAL A 348 14.27 10.49 1.99
N ASN A 349 14.69 11.69 1.59
CA ASN A 349 13.93 12.92 1.68
C ASN A 349 14.03 13.71 0.36
N ARG A 350 13.17 13.33 -0.59
CA ARG A 350 13.12 13.95 -1.92
C ARG A 350 12.88 15.47 -1.88
N LYS A 351 12.12 15.97 -0.89
CA LYS A 351 11.88 17.42 -0.71
C LYS A 351 13.16 18.20 -0.38
N LYS A 352 14.12 17.56 0.29
CA LYS A 352 15.44 18.13 0.63
C LYS A 352 16.53 17.73 -0.38
N GLY A 353 16.18 17.05 -1.47
CA GLY A 353 17.14 16.56 -2.47
C GLY A 353 18.02 15.40 -1.98
N TYR A 354 17.61 14.67 -0.94
CA TYR A 354 18.28 13.46 -0.48
C TYR A 354 17.50 12.23 -0.98
N ASP A 355 18.04 11.52 -1.95
CA ASP A 355 17.48 10.33 -2.61
C ASP A 355 18.46 9.15 -2.57
N PHE A 356 18.11 8.01 -3.16
CA PHE A 356 18.99 6.83 -3.17
C PHE A 356 20.34 7.12 -3.80
N LEU A 357 20.38 7.83 -4.92
CA LEU A 357 21.61 8.14 -5.65
C LEU A 357 22.53 9.07 -4.85
N SER A 358 21.99 10.20 -4.37
CA SER A 358 22.75 11.18 -3.59
C SER A 358 23.14 10.63 -2.21
N GLY A 359 22.27 9.84 -1.58
CA GLY A 359 22.54 9.11 -0.35
C GLY A 359 23.67 8.10 -0.52
N LEU A 360 23.65 7.29 -1.59
CA LEU A 360 24.70 6.32 -1.89
C LEU A 360 26.05 7.01 -2.14
N ARG A 361 26.05 8.12 -2.89
CA ARG A 361 27.26 8.95 -3.08
C ARG A 361 27.78 9.51 -1.75
N ALA A 362 26.89 9.90 -0.83
CA ALA A 362 27.27 10.39 0.48
C ALA A 362 27.84 9.28 1.37
N ALA A 363 27.20 8.11 1.37
CA ALA A 363 27.64 6.94 2.13
C ALA A 363 29.07 6.53 1.78
N LEU A 364 29.45 6.55 0.50
CA LEU A 364 30.82 6.25 0.05
C LEU A 364 31.89 7.20 0.60
N ARG A 365 31.52 8.39 1.11
CA ARG A 365 32.44 9.34 1.76
C ARG A 365 32.42 9.25 3.28
N GLN A 366 31.72 8.26 3.83
CA GLN A 366 31.60 8.03 5.25
C GLN A 366 32.46 6.86 5.74
N ASP A 367 33.36 6.32 4.91
CA ASP A 367 34.22 5.19 5.28
C ASP A 367 33.42 3.95 5.78
N PRO A 368 32.36 3.49 5.07
CA PRO A 368 31.64 2.28 5.47
C PRO A 368 32.37 1.01 5.04
N ASP A 369 32.14 -0.07 5.78
CA ASP A 369 32.45 -1.43 5.34
C ASP A 369 31.27 -2.04 4.56
N ILE A 370 30.05 -1.75 5.03
CA ILE A 370 28.81 -2.28 4.46
C ILE A 370 27.85 -1.14 4.12
N ILE A 371 27.30 -1.18 2.91
CA ILE A 371 26.28 -0.25 2.44
C ILE A 371 25.02 -1.02 2.08
N MET A 372 23.88 -0.61 2.63
CA MET A 372 22.57 -1.08 2.20
C MET A 372 21.81 0.02 1.47
N VAL A 373 21.41 -0.26 0.24
CA VAL A 373 20.53 0.61 -0.54
C VAL A 373 19.16 -0.05 -0.57
N GLY A 374 18.12 0.64 -0.10
CA GLY A 374 16.78 0.06 0.06
C GLY A 374 16.28 -0.61 -1.22
N GLU A 375 16.54 -0.01 -2.38
CA GLU A 375 16.28 -0.61 -3.69
C GLU A 375 17.07 0.08 -4.81
N ILE A 376 17.31 -0.66 -5.88
CA ILE A 376 17.88 -0.13 -7.13
C ILE A 376 16.74 0.01 -8.16
N ARG A 377 16.39 1.25 -8.50
CA ARG A 377 15.35 1.54 -9.50
C ARG A 377 15.89 2.06 -10.82
N ASP A 378 17.01 2.78 -10.77
CA ASP A 378 17.54 3.54 -11.89
C ASP A 378 18.99 3.12 -12.24
N PRO A 379 19.44 3.41 -13.48
CA PRO A 379 20.78 3.08 -13.96
C PRO A 379 21.92 3.67 -13.13
N GLU A 380 21.75 4.88 -12.60
CA GLU A 380 22.83 5.62 -11.94
C GLU A 380 23.10 5.02 -10.56
N THR A 381 22.03 4.74 -9.79
CA THR A 381 22.10 4.03 -8.52
C THR A 381 22.68 2.62 -8.72
N ALA A 382 22.25 1.90 -9.77
CA ALA A 382 22.78 0.57 -10.10
C ALA A 382 24.30 0.61 -10.34
N ASN A 383 24.77 1.52 -11.20
CA ASN A 383 26.18 1.63 -11.54
C ASN A 383 27.04 2.01 -10.32
N ILE A 384 26.58 2.93 -9.47
CA ILE A 384 27.34 3.29 -8.27
C ILE A 384 27.37 2.14 -7.27
N ALA A 385 26.25 1.44 -7.06
CA ALA A 385 26.19 0.30 -6.14
C ALA A 385 27.14 -0.83 -6.57
N VAL A 386 27.17 -1.14 -7.87
CA VAL A 386 28.06 -2.16 -8.44
C VAL A 386 29.54 -1.72 -8.34
N ASN A 387 29.86 -0.45 -8.58
CA ASN A 387 31.24 0.03 -8.40
C ASN A 387 31.65 0.04 -6.92
N ALA A 388 30.71 0.34 -6.00
CA ALA A 388 30.95 0.27 -4.57
C ALA A 388 31.36 -1.15 -4.14
N SER A 389 30.68 -2.18 -4.66
CA SER A 389 31.00 -3.57 -4.32
C SER A 389 32.35 -4.06 -4.85
N LEU A 390 32.89 -3.40 -5.88
CA LEU A 390 34.24 -3.66 -6.40
C LEU A 390 35.34 -2.89 -5.65
N THR A 391 34.98 -1.85 -4.90
CA THR A 391 35.93 -0.93 -4.25
C THR A 391 36.08 -1.19 -2.75
N GLY A 392 35.83 -2.43 -2.32
CA GLY A 392 36.06 -2.86 -0.94
C GLY A 392 34.86 -2.77 -0.02
N HIS A 393 33.64 -2.64 -0.56
CA HIS A 393 32.41 -2.58 0.24
C HIS A 393 31.55 -3.83 0.03
N MET A 394 30.90 -4.31 1.09
CA MET A 394 29.77 -5.23 0.94
C MET A 394 28.51 -4.41 0.67
N VAL A 395 27.81 -4.70 -0.43
CA VAL A 395 26.62 -3.96 -0.85
C VAL A 395 25.38 -4.85 -0.80
N PHE A 396 24.44 -4.47 0.04
CA PHE A 396 23.10 -5.05 0.09
C PHE A 396 22.11 -4.17 -0.65
N SER A 397 21.24 -4.76 -1.46
CA SER A 397 20.12 -4.02 -2.04
C SER A 397 18.96 -4.94 -2.42
N THR A 398 17.84 -4.32 -2.80
CA THR A 398 16.69 -5.02 -3.37
C THR A 398 16.46 -4.71 -4.85
N LEU A 399 15.83 -5.65 -5.55
CA LEU A 399 15.20 -5.49 -6.86
C LEU A 399 13.77 -6.07 -6.81
N HIS A 400 13.00 -5.79 -7.86
CA HIS A 400 11.65 -6.35 -8.04
C HIS A 400 11.62 -7.23 -9.29
N THR A 401 12.09 -8.47 -9.15
CA THR A 401 12.01 -9.53 -10.16
C THR A 401 11.24 -10.74 -9.58
N ASN A 402 10.76 -11.63 -10.45
CA ASN A 402 9.96 -12.77 -10.00
C ASN A 402 10.79 -13.90 -9.38
N GLY A 403 12.03 -14.08 -9.82
CA GLY A 403 12.98 -15.08 -9.32
C GLY A 403 14.41 -14.57 -9.36
N ALA A 404 15.35 -15.38 -8.88
CA ALA A 404 16.75 -15.00 -8.74
C ALA A 404 17.41 -14.81 -10.12
N ALA A 405 17.03 -15.65 -11.09
CA ALA A 405 17.52 -15.57 -12.46
C ALA A 405 17.22 -14.23 -13.16
N GLY A 406 16.16 -13.53 -12.76
CA GLY A 406 15.78 -12.24 -13.33
C GLY A 406 16.67 -11.07 -12.90
N VAL A 407 17.47 -11.23 -11.84
CA VAL A 407 18.35 -10.17 -11.31
C VAL A 407 19.41 -9.75 -12.33
N ILE A 408 20.07 -10.72 -12.97
CA ILE A 408 21.13 -10.47 -13.94
C ILE A 408 20.62 -9.69 -15.16
N PRO A 409 19.59 -10.15 -15.90
CA PRO A 409 19.01 -9.39 -17.01
C PRO A 409 18.58 -8.00 -16.58
N ARG A 410 17.96 -7.87 -15.39
CA ARG A 410 17.50 -6.58 -14.88
C ARG A 410 18.64 -5.57 -14.67
N LEU A 411 19.79 -6.00 -14.16
CA LEU A 411 20.96 -5.12 -14.01
C LEU A 411 21.55 -4.72 -15.37
N LEU A 412 21.56 -5.63 -16.34
CA LEU A 412 21.99 -5.34 -17.70
C LEU A 412 21.06 -4.33 -18.38
N ASP A 413 19.74 -4.44 -18.18
CA ASP A 413 18.74 -3.48 -18.66
C ASP A 413 18.90 -2.10 -18.01
N LEU A 414 19.34 -2.06 -16.75
CA LEU A 414 19.74 -0.83 -16.05
C LEU A 414 21.10 -0.29 -16.51
N GLY A 415 21.71 -0.88 -17.54
CA GLY A 415 22.94 -0.37 -18.15
C GLY A 415 24.22 -0.73 -17.40
N VAL A 416 24.18 -1.67 -16.45
CA VAL A 416 25.40 -2.21 -15.83
C VAL A 416 26.15 -3.06 -16.86
N SER A 417 27.45 -2.80 -17.04
CA SER A 417 28.24 -3.58 -17.99
C SER A 417 28.44 -5.04 -17.52
N PRO A 418 28.38 -6.05 -18.42
CA PRO A 418 28.58 -7.44 -18.07
C PRO A 418 29.89 -7.73 -17.32
N GLN A 419 30.98 -7.06 -17.70
CA GLN A 419 32.32 -7.30 -17.14
C GLN A 419 32.40 -6.84 -15.68
N ILE A 420 31.81 -5.69 -15.37
CA ILE A 420 31.74 -5.18 -14.00
C ILE A 420 30.79 -6.05 -13.18
N LEU A 421 29.65 -6.44 -13.75
CA LEU A 421 28.66 -7.26 -13.07
C LEU A 421 29.22 -8.62 -12.63
N ALA A 422 30.00 -9.27 -13.50
CA ALA A 422 30.65 -10.55 -13.24
C ALA A 422 31.50 -10.54 -11.95
N ALA A 423 32.27 -9.46 -11.75
CA ALA A 423 33.14 -9.32 -10.60
C ALA A 423 32.43 -8.79 -9.34
N ALA A 424 31.26 -8.16 -9.51
CA ALA A 424 30.59 -7.41 -8.46
C ALA A 424 29.47 -8.18 -7.76
N LEU A 425 28.63 -8.89 -8.53
CA LEU A 425 27.48 -9.62 -8.02
C LEU A 425 27.93 -10.94 -7.42
N SER A 426 27.62 -11.18 -6.16
CA SER A 426 27.96 -12.42 -5.46
C SER A 426 26.76 -13.36 -5.42
N VAL A 427 25.60 -12.85 -4.98
CA VAL A 427 24.38 -13.65 -4.81
C VAL A 427 23.16 -12.89 -5.31
N SER A 428 22.34 -13.56 -6.12
CA SER A 428 20.95 -13.17 -6.40
C SER A 428 20.03 -14.05 -5.54
N LEU A 429 19.31 -13.46 -4.59
CA LEU A 429 18.44 -14.16 -3.64
C LEU A 429 16.98 -13.77 -3.86
N ALA A 430 16.16 -14.66 -4.41
CA ALA A 430 14.72 -14.46 -4.50
C ALA A 430 14.00 -15.01 -3.28
N GLN A 431 12.95 -14.30 -2.87
CA GLN A 431 12.20 -14.61 -1.65
C GLN A 431 10.69 -14.47 -1.84
N ARG A 432 9.94 -15.39 -1.22
CA ARG A 432 8.48 -15.30 -0.96
C ARG A 432 8.21 -15.58 0.51
N LEU A 433 7.02 -15.23 0.99
CA LEU A 433 6.53 -15.67 2.31
C LEU A 433 5.33 -16.57 2.13
N VAL A 434 5.32 -17.69 2.86
CA VAL A 434 4.18 -18.58 3.02
C VAL A 434 3.83 -18.67 4.50
N ARG A 435 2.56 -18.95 4.80
CA ARG A 435 2.14 -19.13 6.20
C ARG A 435 2.54 -20.50 6.71
N ARG A 436 2.85 -20.59 8.01
CA ARG A 436 3.18 -21.84 8.69
C ARG A 436 1.91 -22.56 9.10
N VAL A 437 1.85 -23.88 8.93
CA VAL A 437 0.73 -24.67 9.45
C VAL A 437 0.70 -24.55 10.98
N CYS A 438 -0.48 -24.31 11.54
CA CYS A 438 -0.65 -24.15 12.98
C CYS A 438 -0.36 -25.46 13.70
N LYS A 439 0.67 -25.46 14.57
CA LYS A 439 1.11 -26.65 15.34
C LYS A 439 0.04 -27.24 16.26
N HIS A 440 -0.98 -26.48 16.66
CA HIS A 440 -2.04 -26.93 17.57
C HIS A 440 -3.17 -27.68 16.88
N CYS A 441 -3.34 -27.52 15.56
CA CYS A 441 -4.40 -28.17 14.78
C CYS A 441 -3.86 -28.80 13.50
N ALA A 442 -2.55 -29.07 13.46
CA ALA A 442 -1.88 -29.76 12.39
C ALA A 442 -2.31 -31.23 12.38
N GLU A 443 -2.83 -31.69 11.26
CA GLU A 443 -3.18 -33.09 11.02
C GLU A 443 -2.47 -33.60 9.77
N GLN A 444 -2.05 -34.86 9.83
CA GLN A 444 -1.43 -35.56 8.70
C GLN A 444 -2.51 -36.16 7.81
N GLU A 445 -2.36 -35.99 6.51
CA GLU A 445 -3.27 -36.52 5.50
C GLU A 445 -2.49 -37.06 4.30
N ASP A 446 -3.09 -38.02 3.60
CA ASP A 446 -2.58 -38.49 2.33
C ASP A 446 -2.81 -37.40 1.25
N PRO A 447 -1.84 -37.15 0.35
CA PRO A 447 -2.02 -36.23 -0.76
C PRO A 447 -3.15 -36.71 -1.68
N ASN A 448 -3.84 -35.78 -2.32
CA ASN A 448 -4.68 -36.14 -3.47
C ASN A 448 -3.81 -36.51 -4.69
N GLN A 449 -4.43 -37.10 -5.72
CA GLN A 449 -3.69 -37.59 -6.90
C GLN A 449 -2.89 -36.49 -7.62
N GLU A 450 -3.41 -35.26 -7.66
CA GLU A 450 -2.75 -34.15 -8.35
C GLU A 450 -1.59 -33.57 -7.53
N GLU A 451 -1.78 -33.43 -6.21
CA GLU A 451 -0.71 -33.03 -5.28
C GLU A 451 0.45 -34.00 -5.33
N GLU A 452 0.15 -35.31 -5.28
CA GLU A 452 1.16 -36.36 -5.38
C GLU A 452 1.89 -36.30 -6.73
N ARG A 453 1.16 -36.12 -7.84
CA ARG A 453 1.73 -35.97 -9.18
C ARG A 453 2.71 -34.80 -9.25
N ILE A 454 2.29 -33.62 -8.77
CA ILE A 454 3.08 -32.38 -8.80
C ILE A 454 4.34 -32.52 -7.94
N ILE A 455 4.20 -32.98 -6.70
CA ILE A 455 5.34 -33.15 -5.78
C ILE A 455 6.35 -34.13 -6.38
N ARG A 456 5.88 -35.29 -6.89
CA ARG A 456 6.78 -36.29 -7.51
C ARG A 456 7.46 -35.76 -8.76
N ALA A 457 6.77 -34.98 -9.60
CA ALA A 457 7.37 -34.38 -10.78
C ALA A 457 8.51 -33.42 -10.41
N ILE A 458 8.29 -32.52 -9.45
CA ILE A 458 9.31 -31.56 -8.99
C ILE A 458 10.52 -32.30 -8.38
N LEU A 459 10.28 -33.34 -7.57
CA LEU A 459 11.38 -34.15 -7.00
C LEU A 459 12.17 -34.89 -8.10
N ARG A 460 11.51 -35.40 -9.14
CA ARG A 460 12.18 -36.06 -10.28
C ARG A 460 12.95 -35.07 -11.13
N GLU A 461 12.42 -33.88 -11.38
CA GLU A 461 13.12 -32.80 -12.09
C GLU A 461 14.39 -32.40 -11.34
N ALA A 462 14.30 -32.19 -10.03
CA ALA A 462 15.45 -31.91 -9.19
C ALA A 462 16.50 -33.05 -9.24
N ALA A 463 16.07 -34.31 -9.24
CA ALA A 463 16.96 -35.46 -9.41
C ALA A 463 17.63 -35.49 -10.79
N ASN A 464 16.88 -35.23 -11.87
CA ASN A 464 17.38 -35.19 -13.24
C ASN A 464 18.42 -34.07 -13.44
N ASN A 465 18.26 -32.95 -12.72
CA ASN A 465 19.21 -31.85 -12.66
C ASN A 465 20.42 -32.15 -11.75
N ASN A 466 20.59 -33.40 -11.31
CA ASN A 466 21.67 -33.87 -10.43
C ASN A 466 21.76 -33.12 -9.09
N LYS A 467 20.63 -32.59 -8.59
CA LYS A 467 20.60 -31.96 -7.27
C LYS A 467 20.79 -33.04 -6.20
N PRO A 468 21.59 -32.80 -5.15
CA PRO A 468 21.87 -33.79 -4.12
C PRO A 468 20.69 -33.92 -3.14
N LEU A 469 19.57 -34.48 -3.61
CA LEU A 469 18.33 -34.63 -2.84
C LEU A 469 18.53 -35.29 -1.47
N HIS A 470 19.44 -36.24 -1.38
CA HIS A 470 19.78 -36.91 -0.12
C HIS A 470 20.36 -35.97 0.94
N GLU A 471 21.12 -34.94 0.55
CA GLU A 471 21.63 -33.90 1.48
C GLU A 471 20.48 -33.03 2.03
N TYR A 472 19.43 -32.86 1.24
CA TYR A 472 18.19 -32.18 1.63
C TYR A 472 17.20 -33.10 2.38
N GLY A 473 17.59 -34.34 2.69
CA GLY A 473 16.72 -35.31 3.34
C GLY A 473 15.57 -35.82 2.47
N LEU A 474 15.67 -35.67 1.15
CA LEU A 474 14.63 -36.05 0.19
C LEU A 474 14.96 -37.35 -0.54
N ASN A 475 13.90 -38.13 -0.80
CA ASN A 475 13.94 -39.25 -1.73
C ASN A 475 12.73 -39.15 -2.69
N PRO A 476 12.93 -39.13 -4.03
CA PRO A 476 11.84 -39.04 -5.01
C PRO A 476 10.74 -40.11 -4.86
N ASP A 477 11.12 -41.30 -4.38
CA ASP A 477 10.23 -42.45 -4.22
C ASP A 477 9.71 -42.61 -2.79
N GLN A 478 9.90 -41.60 -1.92
CA GLN A 478 9.37 -41.65 -0.56
C GLN A 478 7.84 -41.66 -0.53
N GLN A 479 7.30 -42.17 0.57
CA GLN A 479 5.89 -42.00 0.90
C GLN A 479 5.64 -40.52 1.20
N ILE A 480 4.65 -39.95 0.52
CA ILE A 480 4.28 -38.55 0.69
C ILE A 480 3.13 -38.48 1.68
N THR A 481 3.30 -37.67 2.72
CA THR A 481 2.25 -37.32 3.68
C THR A 481 2.26 -35.81 3.82
N LEU A 482 1.08 -35.20 3.74
CA LEU A 482 0.93 -33.75 3.82
C LEU A 482 0.42 -33.36 5.20
N THR A 483 0.82 -32.18 5.67
CA THR A 483 0.30 -31.61 6.92
C THR A 483 -0.64 -30.46 6.60
N ARG A 484 -1.85 -30.48 7.18
CA ARG A 484 -2.84 -29.41 7.03
C ARG A 484 -3.30 -28.90 8.38
N GLY A 485 -3.56 -27.60 8.47
CA GLY A 485 -4.16 -27.00 9.66
C GLY A 485 -5.68 -27.01 9.55
N LYS A 486 -6.37 -27.69 10.47
CA LYS A 486 -7.84 -27.74 10.50
C LYS A 486 -8.52 -26.44 10.96
N GLY A 487 -7.76 -25.58 11.63
CA GLY A 487 -8.27 -24.41 12.32
C GLY A 487 -8.59 -24.72 13.79
N CYS A 488 -8.16 -23.84 14.67
CA CYS A 488 -8.44 -23.90 16.11
C CYS A 488 -8.40 -22.48 16.71
N LYS A 489 -8.66 -22.38 18.01
CA LYS A 489 -8.63 -21.11 18.74
C LYS A 489 -7.31 -20.35 18.55
N GLU A 490 -6.18 -21.05 18.64
CA GLU A 490 -4.83 -20.47 18.56
C GLU A 490 -4.50 -19.78 17.23
N CYS A 491 -5.13 -20.20 16.13
CA CYS A 491 -4.94 -19.64 14.79
C CYS A 491 -6.19 -18.94 14.26
N ASN A 492 -7.15 -18.62 15.14
CA ASN A 492 -8.43 -18.00 14.75
C ASN A 492 -9.16 -18.77 13.64
N GLY A 493 -9.09 -20.10 13.67
CA GLY A 493 -9.74 -20.96 12.67
C GLY A 493 -9.08 -20.96 11.29
N THR A 494 -7.98 -20.22 11.08
CA THR A 494 -7.33 -20.12 9.76
C THR A 494 -6.58 -21.38 9.35
N GLY A 495 -6.13 -22.18 10.33
CA GLY A 495 -5.22 -23.31 10.14
C GLY A 495 -3.74 -22.92 10.08
N TYR A 496 -3.41 -21.62 10.16
CA TYR A 496 -2.03 -21.12 10.02
C TYR A 496 -1.67 -20.13 11.13
N LYS A 497 -0.40 -20.11 11.55
CA LYS A 497 0.09 -19.14 12.54
C LYS A 497 1.56 -18.83 12.28
N GLY A 498 1.86 -17.57 11.97
CA GLY A 498 3.19 -17.12 11.58
C GLY A 498 3.53 -17.40 10.12
N ARG A 499 4.69 -16.91 9.69
CA ARG A 499 5.19 -17.02 8.30
C ARG A 499 6.59 -17.61 8.25
N VAL A 500 6.97 -18.11 7.07
CA VAL A 500 8.31 -18.61 6.75
C VAL A 500 8.69 -18.19 5.33
N GLY A 501 9.97 -17.95 5.09
CA GLY A 501 10.47 -17.62 3.76
C GLY A 501 10.59 -18.84 2.87
N LEU A 502 10.28 -18.68 1.59
CA LEU A 502 10.76 -19.54 0.51
C LEU A 502 11.93 -18.83 -0.18
N PHE A 503 13.00 -19.55 -0.46
CA PHE A 503 14.23 -18.98 -0.98
C PHE A 503 14.72 -19.70 -2.24
N GLU A 504 15.21 -18.92 -3.17
CA GLU A 504 15.98 -19.38 -4.33
C GLU A 504 17.22 -18.49 -4.43
N ALA A 505 18.39 -19.10 -4.59
CA ALA A 505 19.62 -18.36 -4.74
C ALA A 505 20.39 -18.80 -5.98
N ILE A 506 20.98 -17.82 -6.66
CA ILE A 506 21.95 -18.05 -7.74
C ILE A 506 23.25 -17.38 -7.31
N ILE A 507 24.31 -18.19 -7.24
CA ILE A 507 25.66 -17.71 -6.96
C ILE A 507 26.29 -17.30 -8.29
N THR A 508 27.01 -16.19 -8.32
CA THR A 508 27.77 -15.82 -9.52
C THR A 508 29.08 -16.59 -9.50
N ASP A 509 29.11 -17.71 -10.22
CA ASP A 509 30.28 -18.57 -10.41
C ASP A 509 30.85 -18.43 -11.84
N GLU A 510 31.91 -19.17 -12.15
CA GLU A 510 32.57 -19.15 -13.48
C GLU A 510 31.61 -19.48 -14.64
N HIS A 511 30.55 -20.26 -14.41
CA HIS A 511 29.58 -20.61 -15.44
C HIS A 511 28.61 -19.45 -15.71
N ILE A 512 28.15 -18.77 -14.66
CA ILE A 512 27.34 -17.56 -14.78
C ILE A 512 28.17 -16.42 -15.39
N GLU A 513 29.41 -16.23 -14.94
CA GLU A 513 30.32 -15.21 -15.49
C GLU A 513 30.54 -15.38 -17.00
N ALA A 514 30.75 -16.62 -17.47
CA ALA A 514 30.91 -16.91 -18.88
C ALA A 514 29.65 -16.57 -19.71
N LEU A 515 28.47 -16.64 -19.08
CA LEU A 515 27.19 -16.35 -19.71
C LEU A 515 26.95 -14.83 -19.85
N LEU A 516 27.40 -14.02 -18.89
CA LEU A 516 27.11 -12.57 -18.82
C LEU A 516 27.46 -11.80 -20.10
N ASN A 517 28.56 -12.15 -20.77
CA ASN A 517 28.99 -11.48 -22.01
C ASN A 517 27.98 -11.60 -23.16
N LYS A 518 27.06 -12.58 -23.09
CA LYS A 518 26.03 -12.80 -24.12
C LYS A 518 24.74 -12.04 -23.86
N LYS A 519 24.65 -11.29 -22.74
CA LYS A 519 23.40 -10.67 -22.25
C LYS A 519 22.27 -11.70 -22.16
N PRO A 520 22.41 -12.69 -21.28
CA PRO A 520 21.49 -13.81 -21.25
C PRO A 520 20.08 -13.39 -20.84
N SER A 521 19.11 -14.13 -21.35
CA SER A 521 17.73 -14.13 -20.86
C SER A 521 17.65 -14.80 -19.48
N GLU A 522 16.54 -14.55 -18.77
CA GLU A 522 16.26 -15.21 -17.48
C GLU A 522 16.28 -16.74 -17.59
N GLN A 523 15.75 -17.31 -18.69
CA GLN A 523 15.71 -18.75 -18.91
C GLN A 523 17.12 -19.34 -19.06
N GLU A 524 18.03 -18.64 -19.77
CA GLU A 524 19.42 -19.08 -19.91
C GLU A 524 20.17 -19.04 -18.58
N VAL A 525 19.96 -17.98 -17.78
CA VAL A 525 20.53 -17.89 -16.43
C VAL A 525 20.05 -19.04 -15.55
N ARG A 526 18.74 -19.31 -15.54
CA ARG A 526 18.13 -20.40 -14.77
C ARG A 526 18.73 -21.76 -15.13
N LYS A 527 18.81 -22.07 -16.42
CA LYS A 527 19.36 -23.34 -16.92
C LYS A 527 20.83 -23.54 -16.55
N VAL A 528 21.62 -22.47 -16.50
CA VAL A 528 23.02 -22.57 -16.04
C VAL A 528 23.08 -22.75 -14.52
N ALA A 529 22.26 -22.01 -13.79
CA ALA A 529 22.21 -22.06 -12.32
C ALA A 529 21.75 -23.42 -11.76
N GLU A 530 20.95 -24.20 -12.50
CA GLU A 530 20.57 -25.57 -12.12
C GLU A 530 21.77 -26.47 -11.77
N LYS A 531 22.92 -26.23 -12.40
CA LYS A 531 24.16 -26.99 -12.17
C LYS A 531 24.82 -26.70 -10.81
N GLN A 532 24.40 -25.65 -10.10
CA GLN A 532 24.93 -25.29 -8.78
C GLN A 532 24.44 -26.24 -7.67
N GLY A 533 23.43 -27.07 -7.98
CA GLY A 533 22.85 -28.01 -7.01
C GLY A 533 22.06 -27.34 -5.89
N LEU A 534 21.77 -26.03 -6.02
CA LEU A 534 20.91 -25.28 -5.11
C LEU A 534 19.44 -25.48 -5.48
N LEU A 535 18.59 -25.38 -4.46
CA LEU A 535 17.14 -25.49 -4.65
C LEU A 535 16.60 -24.26 -5.37
N ASN A 536 15.71 -24.49 -6.33
CA ASN A 536 14.85 -23.42 -6.84
C ASN A 536 13.68 -23.19 -5.88
N MET A 537 12.89 -22.15 -6.13
CA MET A 537 11.81 -21.77 -5.23
C MET A 537 10.70 -22.83 -5.12
N ARG A 538 10.46 -23.61 -6.18
CA ARG A 538 9.48 -24.71 -6.20
C ARG A 538 9.94 -25.85 -5.30
N GLU A 539 11.21 -26.24 -5.44
CA GLU A 539 11.82 -27.33 -4.69
C GLU A 539 11.93 -27.00 -3.19
N ASP A 540 12.34 -25.78 -2.84
CA ASP A 540 12.35 -25.31 -1.45
C ASP A 540 10.92 -25.30 -0.84
N GLY A 541 9.92 -24.90 -1.64
CA GLY A 541 8.51 -25.03 -1.27
C GLY A 541 8.10 -26.47 -1.01
N VAL A 542 8.46 -27.41 -1.89
CA VAL A 542 8.17 -28.84 -1.74
C VAL A 542 8.82 -29.43 -0.48
N ILE A 543 10.06 -29.06 -0.15
CA ILE A 543 10.70 -29.50 1.11
C ILE A 543 9.87 -29.08 2.32
N LYS A 544 9.43 -27.81 2.34
CA LYS A 544 8.64 -27.25 3.44
C LYS A 544 7.21 -27.79 3.51
N ILE A 545 6.70 -28.33 2.41
CA ILE A 545 5.43 -29.09 2.41
C ILE A 545 5.66 -30.45 3.06
N LEU A 546 6.73 -31.14 2.67
CA LEU A 546 7.05 -32.50 3.12
C LEU A 546 7.48 -32.55 4.60
N ASP A 547 8.13 -31.51 5.11
CA ASP A 547 8.48 -31.40 6.54
C ASP A 547 7.31 -30.91 7.42
N GLY A 548 6.17 -30.57 6.81
CA GLY A 548 4.96 -30.09 7.49
C GLY A 548 5.04 -28.63 7.98
N THR A 549 6.04 -27.86 7.56
CA THR A 549 6.17 -26.44 7.92
C THR A 549 5.05 -25.61 7.30
N THR A 550 4.71 -25.86 6.04
CA THR A 550 3.64 -25.19 5.31
C THR A 550 2.76 -26.21 4.57
N SER A 551 1.70 -25.73 3.91
CA SER A 551 0.79 -26.57 3.13
C SER A 551 1.04 -26.43 1.63
N PHE A 552 0.54 -27.39 0.86
CA PHE A 552 0.57 -27.34 -0.60
C PHE A 552 -0.12 -26.08 -1.13
N GLU A 553 -1.28 -25.72 -0.57
CA GLU A 553 -2.05 -24.54 -0.97
C GLU A 553 -1.27 -23.24 -0.79
N GLU A 554 -0.51 -23.13 0.29
CA GLU A 554 0.24 -21.89 0.56
C GLU A 554 1.39 -21.71 -0.42
N VAL A 555 2.12 -22.78 -0.76
CA VAL A 555 3.19 -22.71 -1.77
C VAL A 555 2.61 -22.39 -3.13
N GLN A 556 1.52 -23.06 -3.54
CA GLN A 556 0.88 -22.85 -4.84
C GLN A 556 0.37 -21.41 -5.05
N LYS A 557 0.01 -20.69 -3.98
CA LYS A 557 -0.43 -19.28 -4.08
C LYS A 557 0.68 -18.31 -4.48
N VAL A 558 1.94 -18.63 -4.16
CA VAL A 558 3.06 -17.69 -4.32
C VAL A 558 4.12 -18.17 -5.30
N VAL A 559 4.10 -19.46 -5.64
CA VAL A 559 5.00 -20.10 -6.58
C VAL A 559 4.17 -20.89 -7.59
N ASP A 560 4.51 -20.74 -8.87
CA ASP A 560 3.93 -21.56 -9.93
C ASP A 560 4.43 -23.01 -9.83
N LEU A 561 3.49 -23.93 -9.60
CA LEU A 561 3.75 -25.36 -9.47
C LEU A 561 3.32 -26.16 -10.72
N GLU A 562 2.93 -25.50 -11.82
CA GLU A 562 2.55 -26.19 -13.06
C GLU A 562 3.71 -27.01 -13.64
N ILE A 563 3.39 -28.20 -14.15
CA ILE A 563 4.35 -29.08 -14.81
C ILE A 563 4.19 -28.87 -16.31
N ASP A 564 5.27 -28.54 -17.01
CA ASP A 564 5.28 -28.56 -18.48
C ASP A 564 5.22 -30.02 -18.95
N ASP A 565 4.01 -30.52 -19.26
CA ASP A 565 3.76 -31.86 -19.81
C ASP A 565 4.25 -31.99 -21.28
N THR A 566 5.50 -31.60 -21.56
CA THR A 566 6.09 -31.68 -22.91
C THR A 566 7.01 -32.89 -23.14
N ASP A 567 7.30 -33.68 -22.12
CA ASP A 567 8.07 -34.93 -22.26
C ASP A 567 7.20 -36.18 -22.11
N GLY A 568 6.59 -36.56 -23.24
CA GLY A 568 6.39 -37.95 -23.66
C GLY A 568 5.57 -38.89 -22.78
N THR A 569 4.25 -38.93 -22.98
CA THR A 569 3.49 -40.20 -23.05
C THR A 569 2.25 -40.05 -23.93
N ASP A 570 2.04 -41.05 -24.80
CA ASP A 570 0.86 -41.25 -25.65
C ASP A 570 -0.45 -41.16 -24.84
N HIS A 571 -1.18 -40.07 -25.02
CA HIS A 571 -2.62 -40.07 -24.87
C HIS A 571 -3.25 -39.65 -26.21
N THR A 572 -3.66 -40.65 -26.98
CA THR A 572 -4.70 -40.50 -27.99
C THR A 572 -5.95 -39.95 -27.33
N THR A 573 -6.17 -38.65 -27.45
CA THR A 573 -7.48 -38.04 -27.20
C THR A 573 -7.75 -37.04 -28.33
N THR A 574 -8.58 -37.51 -29.27
CA THR A 574 -9.30 -36.77 -30.31
C THR A 574 -8.85 -35.34 -30.60
N LEU A 575 -8.02 -35.23 -31.64
CA LEU A 575 -7.78 -34.01 -32.40
C LEU A 575 -9.12 -33.42 -32.90
N GLN A 576 -9.52 -32.28 -32.34
CA GLN A 576 -10.30 -31.29 -33.11
C GLN A 576 -9.32 -30.30 -33.72
N GLU A 577 -9.45 -30.15 -35.04
CA GLU A 577 -8.56 -29.42 -35.95
C GLU A 577 -8.28 -27.98 -35.48
N LYS A 578 -7.04 -27.70 -35.07
CA LYS A 578 -6.48 -26.35 -35.12
C LYS A 578 -6.13 -26.03 -36.58
N LYS A 579 -6.94 -25.20 -37.23
CA LYS A 579 -6.59 -24.60 -38.53
C LYS A 579 -5.48 -23.56 -38.34
N SER A 580 -4.42 -23.75 -39.13
CA SER A 580 -3.32 -22.85 -39.51
C SER A 580 -3.31 -21.42 -38.97
N VAL A 581 -2.26 -21.09 -38.21
CA VAL A 581 -1.81 -19.73 -37.91
C VAL A 581 -1.20 -19.11 -39.18
N PRO A 582 -1.61 -17.90 -39.62
CA PRO A 582 -0.95 -17.19 -40.72
C PRO A 582 0.37 -16.55 -40.25
N PRO A 583 1.29 -16.19 -41.15
CA PRO A 583 2.65 -15.84 -40.78
C PRO A 583 2.69 -14.49 -40.05
N VAL A 584 3.56 -14.41 -39.03
CA VAL A 584 3.90 -13.18 -38.31
C VAL A 584 4.53 -12.20 -39.32
N ILE A 585 3.88 -11.05 -39.50
CA ILE A 585 4.45 -9.91 -40.23
C ILE A 585 5.06 -8.98 -39.17
N ASP A 586 6.36 -8.74 -39.27
CA ASP A 586 7.10 -7.76 -38.48
C ASP A 586 6.39 -6.39 -38.53
N SER A 587 6.02 -5.88 -37.35
CA SER A 587 5.57 -4.49 -37.16
C SER A 587 6.68 -3.71 -36.45
N PRO A 588 6.98 -2.45 -36.82
CA PRO A 588 8.06 -1.70 -36.21
C PRO A 588 7.76 -1.43 -34.73
N ALA A 589 8.75 -1.62 -33.87
CA ALA A 589 8.67 -1.40 -32.43
C ALA A 589 8.18 0.02 -32.08
N MET A 590 7.08 0.11 -31.33
CA MET A 590 6.66 1.33 -30.64
C MET A 590 7.63 1.64 -29.49
N ASN A 591 8.00 2.92 -29.35
CA ASN A 591 8.87 3.43 -28.29
C ASN A 591 8.11 3.46 -26.95
N PRO A 592 8.51 2.69 -25.92
CA PRO A 592 7.82 2.63 -24.62
C PRO A 592 7.88 3.95 -23.83
N GLY A 593 8.77 4.87 -24.21
CA GLY A 593 9.01 6.12 -23.48
C GLY A 593 7.92 7.19 -23.61
N ALA A 594 6.93 7.02 -24.50
CA ALA A 594 5.89 8.02 -24.74
C ALA A 594 4.72 8.00 -23.72
N LEU A 595 4.65 7.00 -22.83
CA LEU A 595 3.48 6.74 -21.97
C LEU A 595 3.61 7.22 -20.51
N LEU A 596 4.53 8.13 -20.16
CA LEU A 596 4.80 8.55 -18.78
C LEU A 596 4.42 10.01 -18.45
N THR A 597 3.19 10.42 -18.75
CA THR A 597 2.58 11.65 -18.23
C THR A 597 1.20 11.36 -17.64
N LYS A 598 0.67 12.18 -16.72
CA LYS A 598 -0.68 12.00 -16.14
C LYS A 598 -1.80 11.88 -17.19
N GLN A 599 -1.58 12.44 -18.37
CA GLN A 599 -2.47 12.39 -19.53
C GLN A 599 -2.50 11.00 -20.20
N SER A 600 -1.48 10.15 -20.04
CA SER A 600 -1.39 8.83 -20.71
C SER A 600 -2.20 7.69 -20.06
N VAL A 601 -2.65 7.87 -18.81
CA VAL A 601 -3.31 6.79 -18.03
C VAL A 601 -4.70 6.49 -18.57
N GLU A 602 -5.50 7.52 -18.86
CA GLU A 602 -6.86 7.37 -19.41
C GLU A 602 -6.83 6.70 -20.79
N LEU A 603 -5.83 7.05 -21.61
CA LEU A 603 -5.61 6.43 -22.92
C LEU A 603 -5.21 4.95 -22.79
N SER A 604 -4.29 4.64 -21.87
CA SER A 604 -3.87 3.26 -21.62
C SER A 604 -5.04 2.40 -21.12
N MET A 605 -5.93 2.95 -20.29
CA MET A 605 -7.13 2.26 -19.83
C MET A 605 -8.14 2.03 -20.96
N LEU A 606 -8.33 3.02 -21.84
CA LEU A 606 -9.19 2.89 -23.02
C LEU A 606 -8.68 1.80 -23.99
N ILE A 607 -7.36 1.76 -24.26
CA ILE A 607 -6.73 0.74 -25.11
C ILE A 607 -6.84 -0.65 -24.49
N ASP A 608 -6.56 -0.80 -23.19
CA ASP A 608 -6.69 -2.09 -22.50
C ASP A 608 -8.14 -2.60 -22.52
N ARG A 609 -9.10 -1.68 -22.34
CA ARG A 609 -10.52 -1.99 -22.45
C ARG A 609 -10.91 -2.46 -23.84
N LEU A 610 -10.46 -1.78 -24.89
CA LEU A 610 -10.69 -2.20 -26.28
C LEU A 610 -10.08 -3.58 -26.57
N LYS A 611 -8.86 -3.88 -26.06
CA LYS A 611 -8.21 -5.21 -26.18
C LYS A 611 -9.04 -6.30 -25.52
N LYS A 612 -9.54 -6.05 -24.31
CA LYS A 612 -10.40 -6.99 -23.58
C LYS A 612 -11.72 -7.25 -24.32
N LEU A 613 -12.36 -6.21 -24.85
CA LEU A 613 -13.60 -6.34 -25.60
C LEU A 613 -13.42 -7.07 -26.92
N GLU A 614 -12.35 -6.77 -27.66
CA GLU A 614 -11.98 -7.49 -28.88
C GLU A 614 -11.75 -8.98 -28.60
N HIS A 615 -10.95 -9.31 -27.57
CA HIS A 615 -10.69 -10.69 -27.19
C HIS A 615 -11.99 -11.42 -26.80
N LYS A 616 -12.85 -10.76 -26.03
CA LYS A 616 -14.13 -11.32 -25.57
C LYS A 616 -15.09 -11.62 -26.72
N GLN A 617 -15.21 -10.72 -27.71
CA GLN A 617 -16.01 -10.95 -28.91
C GLN A 617 -15.40 -12.02 -29.83
N THR A 618 -14.06 -12.09 -29.91
CA THR A 618 -13.37 -13.14 -30.68
C THR A 618 -13.59 -14.53 -30.08
N VAL A 619 -13.60 -14.65 -28.75
CA VAL A 619 -13.81 -15.92 -28.04
C VAL A 619 -15.30 -16.29 -27.96
N ASN A 620 -16.19 -15.31 -27.85
CA ASN A 620 -17.63 -15.50 -27.78
C ASN A 620 -18.38 -14.50 -28.68
N PRO A 621 -18.59 -14.83 -29.97
CA PRO A 621 -19.25 -13.94 -30.93
C PRO A 621 -20.71 -13.59 -30.60
N ASP A 622 -21.38 -14.42 -29.79
CA ASP A 622 -22.76 -14.23 -29.37
C ASP A 622 -22.90 -13.35 -28.10
N TRP A 623 -21.79 -12.82 -27.58
CA TRP A 623 -21.80 -11.90 -26.44
C TRP A 623 -22.51 -10.58 -26.80
N ASP A 624 -23.55 -10.24 -26.04
CA ASP A 624 -24.24 -8.95 -26.18
C ASP A 624 -23.33 -7.81 -25.73
N ILE A 625 -22.70 -7.18 -26.73
CA ILE A 625 -21.65 -6.18 -26.55
C ILE A 625 -22.18 -4.73 -26.56
N LYS A 626 -23.50 -4.53 -26.65
CA LYS A 626 -24.08 -3.20 -26.88
C LYS A 626 -23.71 -2.21 -25.77
N ASP A 627 -23.78 -2.60 -24.51
CA ASP A 627 -23.52 -1.71 -23.37
C ASP A 627 -22.02 -1.43 -23.24
N ASP A 628 -21.19 -2.43 -23.55
CA ASP A 628 -19.73 -2.29 -23.60
C ASP A 628 -19.30 -1.27 -24.68
N ILE A 629 -19.88 -1.32 -25.89
CA ILE A 629 -19.59 -0.35 -26.96
C ILE A 629 -20.00 1.06 -26.53
N ARG A 630 -21.16 1.20 -25.87
CA ARG A 630 -21.66 2.49 -25.40
C ARG A 630 -20.74 3.11 -24.36
N GLU A 631 -20.18 2.29 -23.48
CA GLU A 631 -19.27 2.76 -22.45
C GLU A 631 -17.96 3.27 -23.06
N VAL A 632 -17.38 2.53 -24.01
CA VAL A 632 -16.20 2.98 -24.77
C VAL A 632 -16.49 4.28 -25.52
N GLN A 633 -17.64 4.38 -26.20
CA GLN A 633 -18.06 5.60 -26.87
C GLN A 633 -18.15 6.78 -25.91
N THR A 634 -18.75 6.56 -24.73
CA THR A 634 -18.90 7.60 -23.69
C THR A 634 -17.55 8.08 -23.20
N THR A 635 -16.60 7.18 -22.95
CA THR A 635 -15.23 7.54 -22.58
C THR A 635 -14.56 8.41 -23.63
N ILE A 636 -14.68 8.08 -24.93
CA ILE A 636 -14.12 8.90 -26.02
C ILE A 636 -14.77 10.29 -26.07
N LEU A 637 -16.08 10.38 -25.89
CA LEU A 637 -16.80 11.66 -25.85
C LEU A 637 -16.42 12.52 -24.65
N GLU A 638 -16.16 11.90 -23.48
CA GLU A 638 -15.66 12.60 -22.30
C GLU A 638 -14.25 13.16 -22.54
N LEU A 639 -13.36 12.35 -23.13
CA LEU A 639 -12.01 12.79 -23.50
C LEU A 639 -12.04 14.01 -24.44
N LEU A 640 -12.94 14.02 -25.42
CA LEU A 640 -13.17 15.18 -26.31
C LEU A 640 -13.76 16.39 -25.58
N LYS A 641 -14.73 16.18 -24.70
CA LYS A 641 -15.43 17.27 -23.99
C LYS A 641 -14.50 18.04 -23.07
N TYR A 642 -13.54 17.36 -22.45
CA TYR A 642 -12.58 17.96 -21.52
C TYR A 642 -11.27 18.40 -22.18
N GLY A 643 -11.15 18.30 -23.52
CA GLY A 643 -9.93 18.63 -24.25
C GLY A 643 -8.77 17.68 -23.93
N GLN A 644 -9.05 16.54 -23.29
CA GLN A 644 -8.05 15.59 -22.81
C GLN A 644 -7.50 14.77 -23.97
N ALA A 645 -8.32 14.39 -24.95
CA ALA A 645 -7.86 13.71 -26.15
C ALA A 645 -6.78 14.54 -26.86
N GLU A 646 -7.00 15.83 -27.02
CA GLU A 646 -6.09 16.74 -27.69
C GLU A 646 -4.84 17.02 -26.86
N ALA A 647 -5.00 17.18 -25.54
CA ALA A 647 -3.87 17.38 -24.63
C ALA A 647 -2.99 16.14 -24.46
N ILE A 648 -3.47 14.95 -24.84
CA ILE A 648 -2.71 13.69 -24.83
C ILE A 648 -1.78 13.58 -26.04
N PHE A 649 -2.19 14.12 -27.19
CA PHE A 649 -1.51 13.89 -28.48
C PHE A 649 -0.84 15.12 -29.09
N ASP A 650 -0.94 16.32 -28.49
CA ASP A 650 -0.45 17.56 -29.11
C ASP A 650 0.52 18.37 -28.24
N ASP A 651 1.68 18.74 -28.83
CA ASP A 651 2.64 19.75 -28.34
C ASP A 651 2.37 21.14 -28.96
N GLY A 652 1.26 21.33 -29.70
CA GLY A 652 0.72 22.63 -30.07
C GLY A 652 0.52 22.90 -31.57
N GLU A 653 0.60 21.90 -32.46
CA GLU A 653 0.46 22.10 -33.92
C GLU A 653 -0.69 21.32 -34.59
N ASP A 654 -1.33 20.32 -33.97
CA ASP A 654 -2.32 19.45 -34.66
C ASP A 654 -3.65 19.14 -33.90
N PHE A 655 -4.04 20.02 -32.96
CA PHE A 655 -5.26 19.94 -32.15
C PHE A 655 -6.54 19.61 -32.96
N ALA A 656 -6.69 20.25 -34.12
CA ALA A 656 -7.89 20.11 -34.96
C ALA A 656 -8.01 18.71 -35.59
N GLU A 657 -6.90 18.08 -35.95
CA GLU A 657 -6.91 16.75 -36.57
C GLU A 657 -7.16 15.65 -35.53
N THR A 658 -6.60 15.79 -34.32
CA THR A 658 -6.89 14.89 -33.19
C THR A 658 -8.36 14.93 -32.79
N HIS A 659 -8.92 16.13 -32.61
CA HIS A 659 -10.34 16.31 -32.29
C HIS A 659 -11.24 15.66 -33.36
N LYS A 660 -10.91 15.86 -34.64
CA LYS A 660 -11.66 15.29 -35.77
C LYS A 660 -11.60 13.77 -35.82
N THR A 661 -10.43 13.18 -35.56
CA THR A 661 -10.26 11.72 -35.54
C THR A 661 -11.05 11.09 -34.41
N PHE A 662 -10.94 11.62 -33.19
CA PHE A 662 -11.67 11.09 -32.03
C PHE A 662 -13.19 11.30 -32.16
N THR A 663 -13.64 12.40 -32.77
CA THR A 663 -15.06 12.61 -33.08
C THR A 663 -15.58 11.54 -34.03
N ARG A 664 -14.84 11.24 -35.11
CA ARG A 664 -15.22 10.17 -36.04
C ARG A 664 -15.26 8.80 -35.35
N LEU A 665 -14.30 8.48 -34.49
CA LEU A 665 -14.29 7.22 -33.75
C LEU A 665 -15.49 7.09 -32.81
N ALA A 666 -15.89 8.18 -32.15
CA ALA A 666 -17.10 8.19 -31.33
C ALA A 666 -18.38 7.98 -32.16
N ASP A 667 -18.44 8.56 -33.36
CA ASP A 667 -19.55 8.36 -34.29
C ASP A 667 -19.60 6.90 -34.81
N ASP A 668 -18.46 6.34 -35.20
CA ASP A 668 -18.32 4.95 -35.66
C ASP A 668 -18.78 3.95 -34.58
N LEU A 669 -18.44 4.20 -33.31
CA LEU A 669 -18.91 3.40 -32.17
C LEU A 669 -20.41 3.60 -31.91
N GLY A 670 -20.94 4.80 -32.14
CA GLY A 670 -22.37 5.09 -32.03
C GLY A 670 -23.19 4.30 -33.05
N GLU A 671 -22.74 4.27 -34.30
CA GLU A 671 -23.35 3.45 -35.35
C GLU A 671 -23.25 1.95 -35.02
N LEU A 672 -22.11 1.51 -34.50
CA LEU A 672 -21.90 0.13 -34.07
C LEU A 672 -22.83 -0.25 -32.92
N HIS A 673 -23.04 0.63 -31.95
CA HIS A 673 -23.97 0.44 -30.84
C HIS A 673 -25.42 0.31 -31.33
N GLU A 674 -25.86 1.16 -32.26
CA GLU A 674 -27.20 1.08 -32.83
C GLU A 674 -27.41 -0.18 -33.69
N HIS A 675 -26.35 -0.70 -34.32
CA HIS A 675 -26.39 -1.98 -35.00
C HIS A 675 -26.48 -3.14 -33.99
N ALA A 676 -25.67 -3.12 -32.92
CA ALA A 676 -25.67 -4.14 -31.88
C ALA A 676 -27.02 -4.22 -31.14
N LYS A 677 -27.72 -3.09 -30.95
CA LYS A 677 -29.10 -3.07 -30.41
C LYS A 677 -30.09 -3.84 -31.27
N LYS A 678 -29.93 -3.78 -32.60
CA LYS A 678 -30.83 -4.45 -33.56
C LYS A 678 -30.43 -5.90 -33.82
N ASN A 679 -29.15 -6.22 -33.63
CA ASN A 679 -28.59 -7.55 -33.83
C ASN A 679 -27.55 -7.89 -32.73
N PRO A 680 -27.99 -8.40 -31.56
CA PRO A 680 -27.11 -8.64 -30.41
C PRO A 680 -26.01 -9.69 -30.63
N SER A 681 -26.17 -10.58 -31.62
CA SER A 681 -25.20 -11.62 -31.98
C SER A 681 -24.29 -11.22 -33.14
N MET A 682 -24.11 -9.91 -33.38
CA MET A 682 -23.21 -9.43 -34.43
C MET A 682 -21.74 -9.50 -33.97
N ASP A 683 -20.85 -9.95 -34.84
CA ASP A 683 -19.41 -9.87 -34.60
C ASP A 683 -18.93 -8.41 -34.74
N ALA A 684 -18.50 -7.84 -33.62
CA ALA A 684 -17.96 -6.48 -33.54
C ALA A 684 -16.43 -6.44 -33.46
N SER A 685 -15.75 -7.60 -33.41
CA SER A 685 -14.31 -7.72 -33.14
C SER A 685 -13.46 -6.91 -34.13
N GLN A 686 -13.73 -7.03 -35.43
CA GLN A 686 -12.98 -6.31 -36.47
C GLN A 686 -13.13 -4.80 -36.37
N LYS A 687 -14.32 -4.30 -36.01
CA LYS A 687 -14.57 -2.87 -35.87
C LYS A 687 -13.93 -2.30 -34.61
N LEU A 688 -14.01 -3.03 -33.48
CA LEU A 688 -13.34 -2.66 -32.24
C LEU A 688 -11.82 -2.66 -32.38
N ARG A 689 -11.27 -3.65 -33.09
CA ARG A 689 -9.85 -3.72 -33.43
C ARG A 689 -9.42 -2.51 -34.24
N ARG A 690 -10.22 -2.09 -35.23
CA ARG A 690 -9.94 -0.89 -36.04
C ARG A 690 -9.91 0.38 -35.20
N VAL A 691 -10.89 0.57 -34.31
CA VAL A 691 -10.93 1.70 -33.38
C VAL A 691 -9.69 1.72 -32.50
N ARG A 692 -9.28 0.55 -31.96
CA ARG A 692 -8.06 0.42 -31.15
C ARG A 692 -6.81 0.78 -31.95
N GLU A 693 -6.64 0.20 -33.13
CA GLU A 693 -5.46 0.43 -33.97
C GLU A 693 -5.36 1.91 -34.39
N GLU A 694 -6.48 2.57 -34.70
CA GLU A 694 -6.49 4.00 -35.02
C GLU A 694 -6.09 4.87 -33.82
N ILE A 695 -6.47 4.50 -32.59
CA ILE A 695 -6.03 5.19 -31.37
C ILE A 695 -4.54 4.92 -31.07
N GLU A 696 -4.10 3.68 -31.19
CA GLU A 696 -2.70 3.28 -30.94
C GLU A 696 -1.74 3.96 -31.94
N HIS A 697 -2.13 4.09 -33.21
CA HIS A 697 -1.26 4.63 -34.27
C HIS A 697 -1.43 6.14 -34.51
N HIS A 698 -2.34 6.81 -33.81
CA HIS A 698 -2.55 8.25 -33.97
C HIS A 698 -1.26 9.04 -33.63
N ASP A 699 -0.52 8.62 -32.60
CA ASP A 699 0.76 9.23 -32.16
C ASP A 699 1.89 9.10 -33.21
N THR A 700 1.84 8.06 -34.06
CA THR A 700 2.81 7.86 -35.15
C THR A 700 2.49 8.63 -36.42
N LEU A 701 1.22 9.03 -36.63
CA LEU A 701 0.76 9.72 -37.84
C LEU A 701 0.90 11.25 -37.74
N THR A 702 0.69 11.82 -36.56
CA THR A 702 0.86 13.26 -36.30
C THR A 702 2.32 13.68 -36.23
N LYS A 703 3.25 12.80 -35.78
CA LYS A 703 4.71 13.07 -35.77
C LYS A 703 5.41 12.85 -37.12
N ALA A 704 4.72 12.27 -38.11
CA ALA A 704 5.27 11.95 -39.43
C ALA A 704 4.83 12.92 -40.55
N LYS A 705 3.87 13.80 -40.29
CA LYS A 705 3.53 14.96 -41.13
C LYS A 705 4.34 16.17 -40.68
#